data_AF-A0AAW0K3Q7-F1
#
_entry.id   AF-A0AAW0K3Q7-F1
#
_cell.length_a   1.000
_cell.length_b   1.000
_cell.length_c   1.000
_cell.angle_alpha   90.00
_cell.angle_beta   90.00
_cell.angle_gamma   90.00
#
_symmetry.space_group_name_H-M   'P 1'
#
loop_
_entity.id
_entity.type
_entity.pdbx_description
1 polymer ?
#
loop_
_entity_poly.entity_id
_entity_poly.type
_entity_poly.pdbx_seq_one_letter_code
_entity_poly.pdbx_strand_id
1 'polypeptide(L)'
;STLITVPSLHMSSTVSTSRGLLPPARIGTCETPNAGPSGSFSQPELEFNDTDDTELLSVSWNQDYGCFAAGTSRGFRIYNCDPFKETFRRDLKSGGFKIVEMLFRCNILALVGGGANSQYPPNKVMIWDDHQSRCIGEFAFRSEVRAVKLRRDRIVVVLEHKIYVYNFMDLKLLHQIETLANPRGLCCLSHHSNAFVLACPGLQRGQVRIEHFGLNMTKFIQAHDSQIACLTLTMDGLLLATASTKGTLIRLFNTMDGSRLQEVRRGGNRAEIYSIALSPNVQWLATSSDKGTVHIFSLRVRVVGEDSSAQSNAAQGLAMLQQNSSTALDALISPNTGANPGSSLSFMRASTLITVPSLHMSSTVSTSRGLLPPARIGTCETPNAGPSGSFSQPELEFNDTDDTELLSVSWNQDYGCFAAGTSRGFRIYNCDPFKETFRRDLKSGGFKIVEMLFRCNILALVGGGANSQYPPNKVMIWDDHQSRCIGEFAFRSEVRAVKLRRDRIVVVLEHKIYVYNFMDLKLLHQIETLANPRGLCCLSHHSNAFVLACPGLQRGQVRIEHFGLNMTKFIQAHDSQIACLTLTMDGLLLATASTKGTLIRLFNTMDGSRLQEVRRGGNRAEIYSIALSPNVQWLATSSDKGTVHIFSLRVRVVGEDSSAQSNAAQGLAMLQQNSSTALDALISPNTGANPGSSLSFMRGVLPKYFSSEWSFARFHLPEDTQFISAFGSQNTVVIVGMDGSFYRCSFDPVHGGEMLQREYVRFLKTESRPG
;
A
#
# COMPACT_ATOMS: atom_id res chain seq x y z
N SER A 1 63.89 -17.99 45.55
CA SER A 1 64.24 -17.35 46.84
C SER A 1 63.15 -16.38 47.21
N THR A 2 62.36 -16.80 48.19
CA THR A 2 61.31 -16.05 48.89
C THR A 2 61.89 -14.83 49.61
N LEU A 3 61.09 -13.76 49.74
CA LEU A 3 61.03 -12.73 50.81
C LEU A 3 60.40 -11.47 50.16
N ILE A 4 59.09 -11.19 50.26
CA ILE A 4 58.26 -10.85 51.43
C ILE A 4 58.92 -9.80 52.34
N THR A 5 58.46 -8.56 52.19
CA THR A 5 58.14 -7.66 53.31
C THR A 5 56.93 -6.78 52.94
N VAL A 6 55.94 -6.82 53.83
CA VAL A 6 54.69 -6.04 54.01
C VAL A 6 54.83 -5.45 55.45
N PRO A 7 54.07 -4.47 56.01
CA PRO A 7 52.90 -3.64 55.59
C PRO A 7 53.22 -2.12 55.73
N SER A 8 52.35 -1.09 55.61
CA SER A 8 50.96 -0.84 56.06
C SER A 8 50.43 0.43 55.34
N LEU A 9 49.30 0.41 54.62
CA LEU A 9 47.90 0.60 55.07
C LEU A 9 47.53 2.00 55.58
N HIS A 10 46.78 2.77 54.76
CA HIS A 10 45.34 3.07 54.94
C HIS A 10 44.83 3.88 53.73
N MET A 11 43.99 3.29 52.86
CA MET A 11 42.50 3.35 52.81
C MET A 11 41.97 4.69 52.30
N SER A 12 41.08 4.78 51.30
CA SER A 12 39.81 4.07 51.07
C SER A 12 39.33 4.30 49.61
N SER A 13 38.43 3.55 48.95
CA SER A 13 37.84 2.23 49.16
C SER A 13 36.97 1.92 47.93
N THR A 14 37.40 0.89 47.20
CA THR A 14 36.59 -0.21 46.63
C THR A 14 35.57 0.08 45.53
N VAL A 15 36.03 -0.14 44.29
CA VAL A 15 35.28 -0.78 43.19
C VAL A 15 35.68 -2.26 43.20
N SER A 16 34.71 -3.18 43.26
CA SER A 16 34.96 -4.60 42.99
C SER A 16 34.05 -5.07 41.86
N THR A 17 34.69 -5.34 40.74
CA THR A 17 34.18 -6.14 39.63
C THR A 17 34.10 -7.61 40.05
N SER A 18 33.01 -8.28 39.69
CA SER A 18 33.09 -9.69 39.31
C SER A 18 32.14 -9.97 38.15
N ARG A 19 32.67 -10.70 37.18
CA ARG A 19 32.05 -11.12 35.93
C ARG A 19 30.84 -12.03 36.23
N GLY A 20 29.74 -11.75 35.56
CA GLY A 20 28.62 -12.66 35.34
C GLY A 20 27.96 -12.32 34.01
N LEU A 21 28.38 -13.00 32.94
CA LEU A 21 27.66 -13.01 31.66
C LEU A 21 26.36 -13.80 31.85
N LEU A 22 25.21 -13.15 31.70
CA LEU A 22 23.89 -13.77 31.59
C LEU A 22 23.06 -13.05 30.49
N PRO A 23 22.20 -13.77 29.76
CA PRO A 23 21.73 -13.39 28.42
C PRO A 23 20.59 -12.34 28.42
N PRO A 24 20.36 -11.63 27.30
CA PRO A 24 19.22 -10.73 27.15
C PRO A 24 17.96 -11.50 26.72
N ALA A 25 16.83 -11.22 27.40
CA ALA A 25 15.46 -11.67 27.11
C ALA A 25 15.22 -13.19 26.97
N ARG A 26 14.40 -13.77 27.86
CA ARG A 26 13.88 -15.13 27.66
C ARG A 26 12.77 -15.10 26.61
N ILE A 27 13.03 -15.71 25.46
CA ILE A 27 12.00 -16.21 24.55
C ILE A 27 11.51 -17.53 25.15
N GLY A 28 10.28 -17.57 25.67
CA GLY A 28 9.70 -18.80 26.17
C GLY A 28 9.13 -19.63 25.03
N THR A 29 9.56 -20.88 24.90
CA THR A 29 8.82 -21.91 24.18
C THR A 29 7.69 -22.41 25.08
N CYS A 30 6.50 -22.63 24.51
CA CYS A 30 5.35 -23.20 25.22
C CYS A 30 5.64 -24.65 25.62
N GLU A 31 6.15 -24.85 26.84
CA GLU A 31 6.09 -26.12 27.55
C GLU A 31 5.51 -25.89 28.94
N THR A 32 4.44 -26.61 29.27
CA THR A 32 3.78 -26.63 30.58
C THR A 32 4.67 -27.36 31.59
N PRO A 33 4.89 -26.81 32.81
CA PRO A 33 3.92 -27.01 33.89
C PRO A 33 3.78 -25.85 34.90
N ASN A 34 2.68 -25.88 35.66
CA ASN A 34 2.24 -25.02 36.78
C ASN A 34 1.56 -23.67 36.45
N ALA A 35 0.25 -23.77 36.18
CA ALA A 35 -0.86 -22.90 36.58
C ALA A 35 -0.59 -21.37 36.75
N GLY A 36 -0.59 -20.67 35.62
CA GLY A 36 -1.04 -19.28 35.47
C GLY A 36 -2.02 -19.23 34.27
N PRO A 37 -2.93 -18.25 34.15
CA PRO A 37 -4.10 -18.39 33.29
C PRO A 37 -3.70 -18.49 31.82
N SER A 38 -3.76 -19.70 31.28
CA SER A 38 -3.77 -20.00 29.85
C SER A 38 -5.12 -19.52 29.29
N GLY A 39 -5.19 -18.25 28.94
CA GLY A 39 -6.39 -17.64 28.37
C GLY A 39 -6.55 -18.02 26.91
N SER A 40 -7.23 -19.12 26.62
CA SER A 40 -7.94 -19.24 25.34
C SER A 40 -9.01 -18.16 25.30
N PHE A 41 -8.97 -17.28 24.30
CA PHE A 41 -10.03 -16.29 24.05
C PHE A 41 -11.23 -16.98 23.39
N SER A 42 -11.81 -17.98 24.06
CA SER A 42 -13.04 -18.62 23.58
C SER A 42 -14.20 -17.65 23.80
N GLN A 43 -14.93 -17.35 22.74
CA GLN A 43 -16.16 -16.56 22.76
C GLN A 43 -17.26 -17.40 23.44
N PRO A 44 -17.81 -17.00 24.60
CA PRO A 44 -19.06 -17.57 25.07
C PRO A 44 -20.20 -16.71 24.50
N GLU A 45 -21.26 -17.34 24.01
CA GLU A 45 -22.55 -16.69 23.84
C GLU A 45 -23.00 -16.18 25.21
N LEU A 46 -22.85 -14.87 25.46
CA LEU A 46 -23.31 -14.24 26.71
C LEU A 46 -24.06 -12.97 26.35
N GLU A 47 -25.36 -13.00 26.59
CA GLU A 47 -26.19 -11.82 26.74
C GLU A 47 -25.69 -11.05 27.98
N PHE A 48 -25.14 -9.86 27.77
CA PHE A 48 -24.83 -8.93 28.86
C PHE A 48 -25.80 -7.76 28.82
N ASN A 49 -26.32 -7.40 30.00
CA ASN A 49 -27.04 -6.15 30.21
C ASN A 49 -26.13 -4.96 29.86
N ASP A 50 -26.69 -4.01 29.12
CA ASP A 50 -26.04 -2.83 28.53
C ASP A 50 -25.59 -1.75 29.57
N THR A 51 -25.36 -2.14 30.83
CA THR A 51 -25.16 -1.21 31.96
C THR A 51 -23.87 -1.41 32.76
N ASP A 52 -22.91 -2.20 32.29
CA ASP A 52 -21.56 -2.24 32.87
C ASP A 52 -20.64 -1.25 32.15
N ASP A 53 -20.22 -0.18 32.83
CA ASP A 53 -19.36 0.91 32.35
C ASP A 53 -18.05 0.40 31.73
N THR A 54 -18.05 0.14 30.42
CA THR A 54 -16.86 -0.23 29.65
C THR A 54 -16.05 1.02 29.34
N GLU A 55 -14.96 1.23 30.07
CA GLU A 55 -14.08 2.39 29.93
C GLU A 55 -13.15 2.25 28.70
N LEU A 56 -13.03 3.32 27.93
CA LEU A 56 -12.08 3.43 26.82
C LEU A 56 -10.69 3.82 27.36
N LEU A 57 -9.70 2.97 27.14
CA LEU A 57 -8.33 3.17 27.63
C LEU A 57 -7.41 3.82 26.58
N SER A 58 -7.59 3.46 25.31
CA SER A 58 -6.72 3.93 24.22
C SER A 58 -7.41 3.87 22.87
N VAL A 59 -6.93 4.70 21.95
CA VAL A 59 -7.24 4.60 20.52
C VAL A 59 -5.96 4.68 19.71
N SER A 60 -5.85 3.86 18.66
CA SER A 60 -4.69 3.84 17.77
C SER A 60 -5.13 3.69 16.32
N TRP A 61 -4.48 4.42 15.43
CA TRP A 61 -4.68 4.24 13.99
C TRP A 61 -3.93 3.01 13.52
N ASN A 62 -4.50 2.31 12.53
CA ASN A 62 -3.70 1.45 11.70
C ASN A 62 -2.78 2.28 10.77
N GLN A 63 -1.85 1.60 10.12
CA GLN A 63 -0.75 2.20 9.38
C GLN A 63 -1.21 2.99 8.15
N ASP A 64 -2.43 2.77 7.63
CA ASP A 64 -2.99 3.50 6.48
C ASP A 64 -4.17 4.43 6.84
N TYR A 65 -4.43 4.64 8.14
CA TYR A 65 -5.55 5.42 8.69
C TYR A 65 -6.95 4.94 8.26
N GLY A 66 -7.05 3.75 7.65
CA GLY A 66 -8.31 3.18 7.20
C GLY A 66 -9.13 2.53 8.33
N CYS A 67 -8.46 2.13 9.41
CA CYS A 67 -9.06 1.53 10.60
C CYS A 67 -8.43 2.13 11.85
N PHE A 68 -9.14 2.04 12.97
CA PHE A 68 -8.55 2.29 14.28
C PHE A 68 -8.94 1.20 15.27
N ALA A 69 -8.03 0.92 16.19
CA ALA A 69 -8.27 0.05 17.32
C ALA A 69 -8.59 0.88 18.56
N ALA A 70 -9.51 0.38 19.38
CA ALA A 70 -9.89 0.93 20.66
C ALA A 70 -9.63 -0.12 21.74
N GLY A 71 -8.68 0.15 22.63
CA GLY A 71 -8.45 -0.66 23.82
C GLY A 71 -9.40 -0.26 24.94
N THR A 72 -10.04 -1.23 25.58
CA THR A 72 -11.03 -0.99 26.65
C THR A 72 -10.62 -1.66 27.94
N SER A 73 -11.26 -1.30 29.05
CA SER A 73 -11.07 -1.96 30.36
C SER A 73 -11.48 -3.44 30.38
N ARG A 74 -12.21 -3.88 29.35
CA ARG A 74 -12.75 -5.23 29.17
C ARG A 74 -12.32 -5.88 27.85
N GLY A 75 -11.24 -5.44 27.22
CA GLY A 75 -10.75 -6.05 25.97
C GLY A 75 -10.43 -5.00 24.92
N PHE A 76 -10.95 -5.19 23.70
CA PHE A 76 -10.69 -4.27 22.59
C PHE A 76 -11.74 -4.35 21.48
N ARG A 77 -11.78 -3.29 20.66
CA ARG A 77 -12.66 -3.16 19.50
C ARG A 77 -11.88 -2.59 18.32
N ILE A 78 -12.23 -2.98 17.10
CA ILE A 78 -11.64 -2.47 15.86
C ILE A 78 -12.76 -1.85 15.03
N TYR A 79 -12.49 -0.67 14.52
CA TYR A 79 -13.42 0.10 13.70
C TYR A 79 -12.81 0.36 12.33
N ASN A 80 -13.58 0.15 11.28
CA ASN A 80 -13.34 0.71 9.96
C ASN A 80 -13.82 2.16 9.94
N CYS A 81 -13.11 3.02 9.22
CA CYS A 81 -13.45 4.45 9.18
C CYS A 81 -14.42 4.81 8.05
N ASP A 82 -14.38 4.05 6.96
CA ASP A 82 -15.22 4.31 5.79
C ASP A 82 -15.64 2.99 5.08
N PRO A 83 -16.93 2.60 5.16
CA PRO A 83 -17.95 3.18 6.02
C PRO A 83 -17.58 2.99 7.50
N PHE A 84 -17.96 3.94 8.36
CA PHE A 84 -17.74 3.81 9.79
C PHE A 84 -18.50 2.60 10.35
N LYS A 85 -17.77 1.58 10.80
CA LYS A 85 -18.37 0.33 11.30
C LYS A 85 -17.42 -0.36 12.26
N GLU A 86 -17.96 -0.86 13.38
CA GLU A 86 -17.24 -1.84 14.21
C GLU A 86 -17.05 -3.11 13.39
N THR A 87 -15.81 -3.42 13.03
CA THR A 87 -15.48 -4.63 12.27
C THR A 87 -15.30 -5.81 13.19
N PHE A 88 -14.87 -5.55 14.42
CA PHE A 88 -14.42 -6.61 15.30
C PHE A 88 -14.42 -6.16 16.76
N ARG A 89 -14.75 -7.09 17.67
CA ARG A 89 -14.81 -6.87 19.12
C ARG A 89 -14.38 -8.13 19.86
N ARG A 90 -13.60 -7.95 20.92
CA ARG A 90 -13.31 -8.97 21.93
C ARG A 90 -13.58 -8.39 23.31
N ASP A 91 -14.61 -8.91 23.95
CA ASP A 91 -14.94 -8.63 25.33
C ASP A 91 -14.39 -9.75 26.22
N LEU A 92 -13.77 -9.35 27.33
CA LEU A 92 -13.15 -10.20 28.33
C LEU A 92 -13.93 -10.08 29.63
N LYS A 93 -14.04 -11.20 30.35
CA LYS A 93 -14.66 -11.23 31.69
C LYS A 93 -13.93 -10.34 32.69
N SER A 94 -12.61 -10.23 32.54
CA SER A 94 -11.74 -9.44 33.38
C SER A 94 -10.42 -9.17 32.66
N GLY A 95 -9.96 -7.93 32.67
CA GLY A 95 -8.74 -7.50 32.01
C GLY A 95 -9.00 -6.73 30.72
N GLY A 96 -8.23 -5.66 30.54
CA GLY A 96 -8.30 -4.76 29.40
C GLY A 96 -6.94 -4.53 28.75
N PHE A 97 -6.95 -3.91 27.58
CA PHE A 97 -5.74 -3.59 26.83
C PHE A 97 -5.57 -2.07 26.72
N LYS A 98 -4.42 -1.56 27.20
CA LYS A 98 -4.05 -0.14 27.03
C LYS A 98 -3.34 0.15 25.71
N ILE A 99 -2.78 -0.87 25.07
CA ILE A 99 -2.21 -0.77 23.73
C ILE A 99 -2.79 -1.91 22.91
N VAL A 100 -3.45 -1.52 21.84
CA VAL A 100 -3.94 -2.42 20.79
C VAL A 100 -3.40 -1.83 19.50
N GLU A 101 -2.34 -2.42 18.93
CA GLU A 101 -1.77 -1.98 17.66
C GLU A 101 -2.04 -3.07 16.63
N MET A 102 -2.82 -2.75 15.61
CA MET A 102 -3.12 -3.69 14.52
C MET A 102 -2.08 -3.62 13.41
N LEU A 103 -1.82 -4.75 12.76
CA LEU A 103 -0.99 -4.78 11.56
C LEU A 103 -1.89 -4.58 10.31
N PHE A 104 -1.88 -3.37 9.78
CA PHE A 104 -2.70 -2.93 8.64
C PHE A 104 -4.18 -3.26 8.82
N ARG A 105 -4.73 -4.16 7.99
CA ARG A 105 -6.11 -4.67 8.07
C ARG A 105 -6.11 -6.19 8.25
N CYS A 106 -5.05 -6.77 8.83
CA CYS A 106 -5.02 -8.20 9.12
C CYS A 106 -5.47 -8.51 10.55
N ASN A 107 -5.59 -9.81 10.82
CA ASN A 107 -5.96 -10.43 12.09
C ASN A 107 -4.83 -10.43 13.13
N ILE A 108 -3.67 -9.83 12.84
CA ILE A 108 -2.54 -9.79 13.76
C ILE A 108 -2.53 -8.49 14.55
N LEU A 109 -2.49 -8.64 15.88
CA LEU A 109 -2.53 -7.54 16.84
C LEU A 109 -1.33 -7.63 17.79
N ALA A 110 -0.79 -6.49 18.20
CA ALA A 110 0.05 -6.40 19.38
C ALA A 110 -0.78 -5.85 20.53
N LEU A 111 -0.82 -6.62 21.62
CA LEU A 111 -1.64 -6.35 22.80
C LEU A 111 -0.73 -6.13 24.01
N VAL A 112 -1.01 -5.07 24.78
CA VAL A 112 -0.40 -4.81 26.09
C VAL A 112 -1.50 -4.54 27.10
N GLY A 113 -1.45 -5.24 28.22
CA GLY A 113 -2.43 -5.12 29.28
C GLY A 113 -2.44 -3.73 29.93
N GLY A 114 -3.64 -3.25 30.26
CA GLY A 114 -3.84 -2.09 31.12
C GLY A 114 -5.27 -1.96 31.64
N GLY A 115 -5.55 -0.85 32.35
CA GLY A 115 -6.79 -0.64 33.10
C GLY A 115 -6.67 -1.07 34.57
N ALA A 116 -7.62 -0.64 35.41
CA ALA A 116 -7.59 -0.85 36.86
C ALA A 116 -7.56 -2.34 37.27
N ASN A 117 -8.13 -3.23 36.45
CA ASN A 117 -8.23 -4.67 36.70
C ASN A 117 -7.56 -5.52 35.60
N SER A 118 -6.38 -5.11 35.10
CA SER A 118 -5.71 -5.85 34.02
C SER A 118 -5.13 -7.20 34.50
N GLN A 119 -5.68 -8.30 33.99
CA GLN A 119 -5.04 -9.62 34.11
C GLN A 119 -3.77 -9.74 33.26
N TYR A 120 -3.61 -8.85 32.28
CA TYR A 120 -2.46 -8.84 31.38
C TYR A 120 -1.43 -7.81 31.87
N PRO A 121 -0.14 -8.16 31.94
CA PRO A 121 0.86 -7.28 32.51
C PRO A 121 1.23 -6.12 31.57
N PRO A 122 1.39 -4.87 32.08
CA PRO A 122 1.65 -3.67 31.28
C PRO A 122 3.08 -3.57 30.72
N ASN A 123 3.95 -4.51 31.10
CA ASN A 123 5.34 -4.66 30.66
C ASN A 123 5.52 -5.87 29.72
N LYS A 124 4.44 -6.50 29.25
CA LYS A 124 4.49 -7.58 28.27
C LYS A 124 3.75 -7.19 27.00
N VAL A 125 4.35 -7.48 25.85
CA VAL A 125 3.69 -7.40 24.53
C VAL A 125 3.31 -8.82 24.11
N MET A 126 2.05 -9.02 23.77
CA MET A 126 1.54 -10.25 23.18
C MET A 126 1.25 -10.00 21.70
N ILE A 127 1.88 -10.77 20.82
CA ILE A 127 1.54 -10.81 19.40
C ILE A 127 0.46 -11.88 19.23
N TRP A 128 -0.72 -11.43 18.86
CA TRP A 128 -1.94 -12.23 18.86
C TRP A 128 -2.42 -12.41 17.43
N ASP A 129 -2.66 -13.67 17.04
CA ASP A 129 -3.45 -13.99 15.86
C ASP A 129 -4.89 -14.23 16.30
N ASP A 130 -5.76 -13.29 15.98
CA ASP A 130 -7.14 -13.37 16.40
C ASP A 130 -7.95 -14.44 15.66
N HIS A 131 -7.72 -14.58 14.35
CA HIS A 131 -8.40 -15.57 13.54
C HIS A 131 -8.08 -17.00 13.99
N GLN A 132 -6.83 -17.26 14.40
CA GLN A 132 -6.43 -18.55 14.97
C GLN A 132 -6.67 -18.63 16.48
N SER A 133 -7.09 -17.52 17.09
CA SER A 133 -7.27 -17.38 18.54
C SER A 133 -6.06 -17.89 19.32
N ARG A 134 -4.86 -17.50 18.89
CA ARG A 134 -3.61 -17.92 19.55
C ARG A 134 -2.57 -16.81 19.65
N CYS A 135 -1.74 -16.92 20.67
CA CYS A 135 -0.55 -16.09 20.82
C CYS A 135 0.55 -16.62 19.90
N ILE A 136 1.05 -15.77 18.99
CA ILE A 136 2.20 -16.06 18.13
C ILE A 136 3.50 -15.97 18.93
N GLY A 137 3.60 -14.97 19.81
CA GLY A 137 4.79 -14.75 20.61
C GLY A 137 4.60 -13.66 21.66
N GLU A 138 5.42 -13.71 22.69
CA GLU A 138 5.39 -12.77 23.80
C GLU A 138 6.76 -12.13 24.03
N PHE A 139 6.75 -10.85 24.37
CA PHE A 139 7.95 -10.11 24.75
C PHE A 139 7.75 -9.53 26.14
N ALA A 140 8.62 -9.90 27.09
CA ALA A 140 8.58 -9.38 28.46
C ALA A 140 9.71 -8.39 28.70
N PHE A 141 9.37 -7.24 29.29
CA PHE A 141 10.30 -6.14 29.56
C PHE A 141 10.37 -5.84 31.06
N ARG A 142 11.47 -5.20 31.49
CA ARG A 142 11.66 -4.78 32.90
C ARG A 142 10.87 -3.53 33.27
N SER A 143 10.43 -2.76 32.29
CA SER A 143 9.63 -1.55 32.46
C SER A 143 8.36 -1.63 31.63
N GLU A 144 7.40 -0.78 31.93
CA GLU A 144 6.16 -0.70 31.16
C GLU A 144 6.43 -0.41 29.68
N VAL A 145 5.64 -1.07 28.83
CA VAL A 145 5.59 -0.76 27.41
C VAL A 145 4.77 0.50 27.24
N ARG A 146 5.36 1.50 26.57
CA ARG A 146 4.75 2.81 26.29
C ARG A 146 4.05 2.83 24.94
N ALA A 147 4.60 2.15 23.94
CA ALA A 147 3.95 1.95 22.65
C ALA A 147 4.48 0.71 21.95
N VAL A 148 3.69 0.20 21.00
CA VAL A 148 4.12 -0.82 20.04
C VAL A 148 3.81 -0.30 18.65
N LYS A 149 4.72 -0.51 17.69
CA LYS A 149 4.51 -0.21 16.27
C LYS A 149 4.81 -1.44 15.44
N LEU A 150 3.86 -1.79 14.58
CA LEU A 150 3.95 -2.97 13.74
C LEU A 150 4.20 -2.60 12.28
N ARG A 151 5.04 -3.39 11.63
CA ARG A 151 5.27 -3.43 10.19
C ARG A 151 5.19 -4.89 9.73
N ARG A 152 5.08 -5.13 8.42
CA ARG A 152 4.98 -6.50 7.86
C ARG A 152 6.14 -7.42 8.24
N ASP A 153 7.30 -6.85 8.53
CA ASP A 153 8.54 -7.57 8.83
C ASP A 153 9.24 -7.07 10.11
N ARG A 154 8.66 -6.10 10.84
CA ARG A 154 9.23 -5.54 12.06
C ARG A 154 8.21 -5.38 13.18
N ILE A 155 8.65 -5.62 14.41
CA ILE A 155 7.93 -5.30 15.63
C ILE A 155 8.79 -4.30 16.38
N VAL A 156 8.27 -3.11 16.65
CA VAL A 156 8.98 -2.06 17.38
C VAL A 156 8.30 -1.85 18.72
N VAL A 157 9.03 -2.09 19.81
CA VAL A 157 8.53 -1.92 21.18
C VAL A 157 9.23 -0.73 21.82
N VAL A 158 8.44 0.23 22.29
CA VAL A 158 8.92 1.47 22.89
C VAL A 158 8.74 1.41 24.40
N LEU A 159 9.84 1.52 25.13
CA LEU A 159 9.90 1.76 26.56
C LEU A 159 10.24 3.24 26.82
N GLU A 160 10.35 3.61 28.08
CA GLU A 160 10.61 5.01 28.46
C GLU A 160 11.97 5.55 28.02
N HIS A 161 13.02 4.72 27.99
CA HIS A 161 14.37 5.15 27.60
C HIS A 161 14.99 4.33 26.46
N LYS A 162 14.25 3.34 25.96
CA LYS A 162 14.77 2.38 24.97
C LYS A 162 13.68 1.98 23.99
N ILE A 163 14.07 1.78 22.75
CA ILE A 163 13.26 1.21 21.68
C ILE A 163 13.94 -0.08 21.22
N TYR A 164 13.16 -1.16 21.15
CA TYR A 164 13.60 -2.45 20.65
C TYR A 164 12.96 -2.71 19.29
N VAL A 165 13.76 -3.09 18.30
CA VAL A 165 13.30 -3.44 16.96
C VAL A 165 13.55 -4.92 16.76
N TYR A 166 12.49 -5.70 16.60
CA TYR A 166 12.53 -7.13 16.33
C TYR A 166 12.17 -7.42 14.88
N ASN A 167 12.67 -8.53 14.36
CA ASN A 167 12.16 -9.14 13.16
C ASN A 167 10.78 -9.76 13.45
N PHE A 168 9.80 -9.52 12.59
CA PHE A 168 8.45 -10.05 12.81
C PHE A 168 8.35 -11.57 12.59
N MET A 169 9.13 -12.11 11.65
CA MET A 169 9.02 -13.51 11.22
C MET A 169 9.59 -14.48 12.24
N ASP A 170 10.79 -14.20 12.76
CA ASP A 170 11.48 -15.07 13.71
C ASP A 170 11.57 -14.50 15.13
N LEU A 171 10.95 -13.34 15.37
CA LEU A 171 10.89 -12.64 16.66
C LEU A 171 12.26 -12.27 17.24
N LYS A 172 13.34 -12.33 16.45
CA LYS A 172 14.69 -11.99 16.93
C LYS A 172 14.87 -10.49 17.08
N LEU A 173 15.59 -10.09 18.13
CA LEU A 173 16.01 -8.71 18.32
C LEU A 173 17.03 -8.32 17.25
N LEU A 174 16.77 -7.23 16.54
CA LEU A 174 17.67 -6.67 15.51
C LEU A 174 18.40 -5.44 16.03
N HIS A 175 17.68 -4.50 16.64
CA HIS A 175 18.26 -3.24 17.11
C HIS A 175 17.73 -2.82 18.47
N GLN A 176 18.60 -2.16 19.24
CA GLN A 176 18.25 -1.49 20.48
C GLN A 176 18.69 -0.03 20.37
N ILE A 177 17.74 0.88 20.48
CA ILE A 177 17.94 2.32 20.32
C ILE A 177 17.70 3.00 21.66
N GLU A 178 18.63 3.83 22.10
CA GLU A 178 18.48 4.64 23.31
C GLU A 178 17.85 5.99 22.99
N THR A 179 16.92 6.42 23.84
CA THR A 179 16.22 7.70 23.73
C THR A 179 16.32 8.47 25.04
N LEU A 180 16.15 9.79 24.99
CA LEU A 180 15.75 10.54 26.17
C LEU A 180 14.40 9.98 26.69
N ALA A 181 14.00 10.38 27.91
CA ALA A 181 12.71 10.03 28.48
C ALA A 181 11.57 10.22 27.46
N ASN A 182 10.91 9.10 27.14
CA ASN A 182 9.86 8.96 26.15
C ASN A 182 8.58 8.43 26.83
N PRO A 183 7.99 9.19 27.77
CA PRO A 183 6.84 8.73 28.56
C PRO A 183 5.59 8.51 27.71
N ARG A 184 5.51 9.12 26.52
CA ARG A 184 4.39 8.99 25.57
C ARG A 184 4.59 7.88 24.53
N GLY A 185 5.72 7.16 24.58
CA GLY A 185 5.99 6.10 23.60
C GLY A 185 6.12 6.60 22.16
N LEU A 186 6.64 7.80 21.95
CA LEU A 186 6.79 8.41 20.63
C LEU A 186 7.73 7.58 19.75
N CYS A 187 7.16 7.04 18.68
CA CYS A 187 7.88 6.36 17.61
C CYS A 187 6.95 6.29 16.40
N CYS A 188 7.49 6.52 15.20
CA CYS A 188 6.77 6.26 13.96
C CYS A 188 7.69 5.59 12.94
N LEU A 189 7.07 4.88 12.00
CA LEU A 189 7.74 4.08 10.98
C LEU A 189 7.23 4.47 9.60
N SER A 190 8.09 4.38 8.59
CA SER A 190 7.65 4.38 7.19
C SER A 190 7.19 2.98 6.75
N HIS A 191 6.26 2.92 5.81
CA HIS A 191 5.51 1.71 5.48
C HIS A 191 5.58 1.29 4.00
N HIS A 192 6.13 2.11 3.11
CA HIS A 192 6.14 1.86 1.66
C HIS A 192 7.35 1.06 1.13
N SER A 193 8.49 1.07 1.82
CA SER A 193 9.75 0.46 1.33
C SER A 193 10.15 -0.77 2.15
N ASN A 194 10.84 -1.75 1.55
CA ASN A 194 11.50 -2.84 2.28
C ASN A 194 12.55 -2.30 3.27
N ALA A 195 13.21 -1.21 2.91
CA ALA A 195 14.05 -0.41 3.77
C ALA A 195 13.22 0.71 4.42
N PHE A 196 12.89 0.54 5.70
CA PHE A 196 12.06 1.51 6.42
C PHE A 196 12.89 2.60 7.11
N VAL A 197 12.22 3.70 7.40
CA VAL A 197 12.69 4.81 8.23
C VAL A 197 11.98 4.73 9.57
N LEU A 198 12.73 4.89 10.66
CA LEU A 198 12.18 5.01 12.02
C LEU A 198 12.53 6.39 12.56
N ALA A 199 11.53 7.11 13.07
CA ALA A 199 11.76 8.36 13.80
C ALA A 199 11.31 8.23 15.26
N CYS A 200 12.16 8.72 16.16
CA CYS A 200 11.92 8.70 17.61
C CYS A 200 12.61 9.89 18.29
N PRO A 201 12.30 10.21 19.55
CA PRO A 201 13.04 11.23 20.29
C PRO A 201 14.54 10.91 20.37
N GLY A 202 15.38 11.92 20.16
CA GLY A 202 16.83 11.81 20.30
C GLY A 202 17.30 11.74 21.76
N LEU A 203 18.60 11.91 21.95
CA LEU A 203 19.21 11.92 23.29
C LEU A 203 19.17 13.31 23.94
N GLN A 204 18.88 14.35 23.16
CA GLN A 204 18.80 15.73 23.63
C GLN A 204 17.36 16.25 23.62
N ARG A 205 17.08 17.23 24.49
CA ARG A 205 15.77 17.86 24.59
C ARG A 205 15.37 18.49 23.25
N GLY A 206 14.22 18.07 22.72
CA GLY A 206 13.66 18.57 21.46
C GLY A 206 14.39 18.11 20.20
N GLN A 207 15.30 17.14 20.34
CA GLN A 207 15.94 16.45 19.23
C GLN A 207 15.10 15.26 18.77
N VAL A 208 15.10 14.97 17.48
CA VAL A 208 14.56 13.75 16.89
C VAL A 208 15.70 12.95 16.26
N ARG A 209 15.74 11.65 16.54
CA ARG A 209 16.61 10.66 15.90
C ARG A 209 15.83 9.99 14.77
N ILE A 210 16.46 9.89 13.61
CA ILE A 210 15.93 9.24 12.42
C ILE A 210 16.90 8.13 12.02
N GLU A 211 16.40 6.91 11.88
CA GLU A 211 17.14 5.76 11.40
C GLU A 211 16.65 5.38 10.01
N HIS A 212 17.53 5.46 9.01
CA HIS A 212 17.31 4.99 7.66
C HIS A 212 17.95 3.61 7.51
N PHE A 213 17.18 2.54 7.78
CA PHE A 213 17.73 1.19 7.81
C PHE A 213 18.23 0.70 6.43
N GLY A 214 17.66 1.19 5.32
CA GLY A 214 18.16 0.86 3.98
C GLY A 214 19.49 1.47 3.63
N LEU A 215 19.77 2.65 4.16
CA LEU A 215 20.99 3.41 3.91
C LEU A 215 22.03 3.19 5.01
N ASN A 216 21.66 2.45 6.07
CA ASN A 216 22.43 2.32 7.29
C ASN A 216 22.87 3.70 7.83
N MET A 217 21.96 4.67 7.80
CA MET A 217 22.23 6.07 8.13
C MET A 217 21.39 6.52 9.32
N THR A 218 22.03 7.11 10.33
CA THR A 218 21.36 7.76 11.45
C THR A 218 21.47 9.28 11.32
N LYS A 219 20.37 9.99 11.47
CA LYS A 219 20.30 11.45 11.47
C LYS A 219 19.71 11.99 12.77
N PHE A 220 20.28 13.07 13.29
CA PHE A 220 19.72 13.81 14.43
C PHE A 220 19.29 15.20 13.98
N ILE A 221 18.05 15.56 14.28
CA ILE A 221 17.45 16.86 13.96
C ILE A 221 17.12 17.58 15.25
N GLN A 222 17.71 18.75 15.48
CA GLN A 222 17.28 19.64 16.57
C GLN A 222 15.98 20.35 16.17
N ALA A 223 14.85 19.68 16.42
CA ALA A 223 13.56 20.11 15.91
C ALA A 223 12.94 21.24 16.74
N HIS A 224 13.12 21.22 18.07
CA HIS A 224 12.52 22.19 19.02
C HIS A 224 13.44 22.45 20.22
N ASP A 225 13.20 23.54 20.97
CA ASP A 225 13.91 23.80 22.25
C ASP A 225 13.26 23.07 23.43
N SER A 226 12.05 22.57 23.23
CA SER A 226 11.27 21.83 24.23
C SER A 226 11.09 20.38 23.81
N GLN A 227 10.80 19.51 24.77
CA GLN A 227 10.61 18.08 24.52
C GLN A 227 9.61 17.85 23.37
N ILE A 228 9.87 16.84 22.56
CA ILE A 228 8.96 16.43 21.49
C ILE A 228 7.70 15.86 22.14
N ALA A 229 6.54 16.35 21.72
CA ALA A 229 5.23 15.92 22.21
C ALA A 229 4.50 15.02 21.21
N CYS A 230 4.75 15.21 19.92
CA CYS A 230 4.17 14.44 18.83
C CYS A 230 5.11 14.45 17.62
N LEU A 231 5.20 13.34 16.90
CA LEU A 231 5.97 13.21 15.65
C LEU A 231 5.24 12.24 14.70
N THR A 232 5.34 12.49 13.40
CA THR A 232 4.77 11.61 12.37
C THR A 232 5.62 11.66 11.10
N LEU A 233 5.74 10.52 10.42
CA LEU A 233 6.45 10.38 9.15
C LEU A 233 5.44 10.26 8.02
N THR A 234 5.84 10.66 6.81
CA THR A 234 5.17 10.20 5.58
C THR A 234 5.40 8.71 5.36
N MET A 235 4.54 8.08 4.57
CA MET A 235 4.61 6.62 4.35
C MET A 235 5.89 6.17 3.65
N ASP A 236 6.51 7.03 2.84
CA ASP A 236 7.81 6.86 2.22
C ASP A 236 8.99 7.11 3.19
N GLY A 237 8.75 7.81 4.30
CA GLY A 237 9.76 8.19 5.28
C GLY A 237 10.58 9.42 4.91
N LEU A 238 10.24 10.15 3.83
CA LEU A 238 11.00 11.31 3.35
C LEU A 238 10.75 12.59 4.15
N LEU A 239 9.57 12.71 4.77
CA LEU A 239 9.16 13.88 5.52
C LEU A 239 8.78 13.54 6.95
N LEU A 240 9.19 14.40 7.87
CA LEU A 240 8.89 14.31 9.29
C LEU A 240 8.19 15.58 9.76
N ALA A 241 7.00 15.45 10.34
CA ALA A 241 6.33 16.53 11.06
C ALA A 241 6.50 16.33 12.57
N THR A 242 6.74 17.43 13.30
CA THR A 242 7.00 17.40 14.75
C THR A 242 6.30 18.56 15.46
N ALA A 243 5.86 18.31 16.69
CA ALA A 243 5.47 19.34 17.64
C ALA A 243 6.12 19.12 19.00
N SER A 244 6.41 20.20 19.71
CA SER A 244 6.92 20.15 21.08
C SER A 244 5.82 20.27 22.12
N THR A 245 6.17 20.11 23.40
CA THR A 245 5.28 20.32 24.55
C THR A 245 4.76 21.75 24.73
N LYS A 246 5.31 22.72 23.97
CA LYS A 246 4.70 24.06 23.82
C LYS A 246 3.48 24.02 22.90
N GLY A 247 3.49 23.16 21.87
CA GLY A 247 2.41 22.94 20.91
C GLY A 247 1.97 24.16 20.10
N THR A 248 2.70 25.28 20.13
CA THR A 248 2.38 26.51 19.37
C THR A 248 2.78 26.39 17.91
N LEU A 249 3.83 25.63 17.62
CA LEU A 249 4.41 25.45 16.30
C LEU A 249 4.46 23.97 15.94
N ILE A 250 4.24 23.69 14.67
CA ILE A 250 4.46 22.39 14.05
C ILE A 250 5.50 22.60 12.94
N ARG A 251 6.55 21.78 12.94
CA ARG A 251 7.69 21.90 12.04
C ARG A 251 7.81 20.66 11.17
N LEU A 252 8.02 20.88 9.88
CA LEU A 252 8.24 19.85 8.88
C LEU A 252 9.71 19.84 8.46
N PHE A 253 10.27 18.64 8.33
CA PHE A 253 11.67 18.41 7.99
C PHE A 253 11.80 17.38 6.88
N ASN A 254 12.84 17.53 6.06
CA ASN A 254 13.35 16.47 5.21
C ASN A 254 14.19 15.51 6.09
N THR A 255 13.93 14.22 5.99
CA THR A 255 14.56 13.19 6.83
C THR A 255 15.97 12.82 6.38
N MET A 256 16.33 13.10 5.13
CA MET A 256 17.63 12.79 4.53
C MET A 256 18.70 13.81 4.95
N ASP A 257 18.48 15.08 4.62
CA ASP A 257 19.42 16.16 4.92
C ASP A 257 19.20 16.79 6.31
N GLY A 258 18.02 16.61 6.89
CA GLY A 258 17.60 17.21 8.17
C GLY A 258 17.12 18.66 8.05
N SER A 259 16.94 19.19 6.85
CA SER A 259 16.54 20.58 6.62
C SER A 259 15.09 20.81 7.05
N ARG A 260 14.83 21.97 7.65
CA ARG A 260 13.46 22.40 7.99
C ARG A 260 12.80 22.99 6.75
N LEU A 261 11.77 22.32 6.25
CA LEU A 261 11.08 22.71 5.02
C LEU A 261 9.99 23.74 5.27
N GLN A 262 9.23 23.56 6.35
CA GLN A 262 8.11 24.45 6.67
C GLN A 262 7.86 24.50 8.18
N GLU A 263 7.35 25.63 8.65
CA GLU A 263 6.84 25.81 9.99
C GLU A 263 5.41 26.39 9.89
N VAL A 264 4.48 25.81 10.64
CA VAL A 264 3.10 26.28 10.73
C VAL A 264 2.74 26.58 12.17
N ARG A 265 1.95 27.64 12.37
CA ARG A 265 1.56 28.12 13.69
C ARG A 265 0.12 27.73 13.99
N ARG A 266 -0.06 26.89 15.01
CA ARG A 266 -1.38 26.45 15.49
C ARG A 266 -2.06 27.51 16.37
N GLY A 267 -1.29 28.27 17.14
CA GLY A 267 -1.79 29.41 17.92
C GLY A 267 -0.71 30.06 18.79
N GLY A 268 -1.08 31.14 19.51
CA GLY A 268 -0.16 31.85 20.42
C GLY A 268 0.02 31.18 21.78
N ASN A 269 -1.03 30.52 22.30
CA ASN A 269 -1.04 29.93 23.64
C ASN A 269 -0.51 28.49 23.63
N ARG A 270 0.09 28.05 24.73
CA ARG A 270 0.49 26.64 24.91
C ARG A 270 -0.70 25.70 24.68
N ALA A 271 -0.47 24.64 23.92
CA ALA A 271 -1.44 23.57 23.72
C ALA A 271 -0.74 22.21 23.78
N GLU A 272 -1.46 21.21 24.25
CA GLU A 272 -1.02 19.83 24.23
C GLU A 272 -1.49 19.18 22.93
N ILE A 273 -0.55 18.79 22.08
CA ILE A 273 -0.85 18.16 20.80
C ILE A 273 -1.07 16.67 21.03
N TYR A 274 -2.24 16.17 20.62
CA TYR A 274 -2.60 14.76 20.72
C TYR A 274 -2.23 13.98 19.45
N SER A 275 -2.46 14.57 18.28
CA SER A 275 -2.17 13.92 17.00
C SER A 275 -1.74 14.93 15.95
N ILE A 276 -0.89 14.47 15.04
CA ILE A 276 -0.53 15.13 13.78
C ILE A 276 -0.69 14.09 12.68
N ALA A 277 -1.42 14.43 11.63
CA ALA A 277 -1.58 13.61 10.43
C ALA A 277 -1.17 14.41 9.20
N LEU A 278 -0.37 13.79 8.32
CA LEU A 278 -0.05 14.31 7.01
C LEU A 278 -0.99 13.65 5.99
N SER A 279 -1.55 14.45 5.08
CA SER A 279 -2.28 13.86 3.96
C SER A 279 -1.32 13.03 3.10
N PRO A 280 -1.80 11.95 2.48
CA PRO A 280 -0.93 11.11 1.66
C PRO A 280 -0.17 11.90 0.59
N ASN A 281 -0.84 12.84 -0.08
CA ASN A 281 -0.26 13.72 -1.09
C ASN A 281 0.57 14.91 -0.53
N VAL A 282 0.77 14.97 0.79
CA VAL A 282 1.55 16.00 1.49
C VAL A 282 1.09 17.44 1.21
N GLN A 283 -0.17 17.63 0.82
CA GLN A 283 -0.75 18.96 0.64
C GLN A 283 -1.34 19.53 1.93
N TRP A 284 -1.67 18.68 2.89
CA TRP A 284 -2.38 19.06 4.11
C TRP A 284 -1.74 18.44 5.34
N LEU A 285 -1.75 19.20 6.43
CA LEU A 285 -1.43 18.74 7.77
C LEU A 285 -2.63 18.99 8.68
N ALA A 286 -3.10 17.94 9.34
CA ALA A 286 -4.11 18.04 10.40
C ALA A 286 -3.45 17.90 11.77
N THR A 287 -3.93 18.66 12.76
CA THR A 287 -3.50 18.52 14.15
C THR A 287 -4.67 18.69 15.11
N SER A 288 -4.70 17.87 16.15
CA SER A 288 -5.66 17.97 17.26
C SER A 288 -4.94 18.30 18.57
N SER A 289 -5.63 19.00 19.47
CA SER A 289 -5.07 19.43 20.75
C SER A 289 -6.08 19.49 21.89
N ASP A 290 -5.60 19.73 23.10
CA ASP A 290 -6.39 20.02 24.31
C ASP A 290 -7.32 21.23 24.18
N LYS A 291 -7.19 22.04 23.12
CA LYS A 291 -8.03 23.23 22.90
C LYS A 291 -9.40 22.93 22.30
N GLY A 292 -9.74 21.65 22.10
CA GLY A 292 -11.03 21.23 21.55
C GLY A 292 -11.21 21.58 20.07
N THR A 293 -10.11 21.94 19.37
CA THR A 293 -10.11 22.28 17.96
C THR A 293 -9.17 21.37 17.17
N VAL A 294 -9.54 21.11 15.91
CA VAL A 294 -8.66 20.51 14.90
C VAL A 294 -8.25 21.62 13.93
N HIS A 295 -6.94 21.77 13.72
CA HIS A 295 -6.41 22.73 12.75
C HIS A 295 -5.93 21.98 11.51
N ILE A 296 -6.29 22.52 10.34
CA ILE A 296 -5.81 22.05 9.04
C ILE A 296 -4.90 23.12 8.44
N PHE A 297 -3.72 22.74 7.99
CA PHE A 297 -2.76 23.62 7.33
C PHE A 297 -2.51 23.16 5.90
N SER A 298 -2.51 24.11 4.98
CA SER A 298 -1.95 23.88 3.65
C SER A 298 -0.42 23.83 3.73
N LEU A 299 0.16 22.79 3.13
CA LEU A 299 1.58 22.61 3.03
C LEU A 299 2.07 23.11 1.66
N ARG A 300 3.22 23.79 1.67
CA ARG A 300 3.90 24.28 0.45
C ARG A 300 5.22 23.56 0.23
N VAL A 301 5.32 22.35 0.76
CA VAL A 301 6.53 21.54 0.66
C VAL A 301 6.61 20.98 -0.75
N ARG A 302 7.65 21.39 -1.49
CA ARG A 302 8.06 20.73 -2.73
C ARG A 302 9.10 19.70 -2.36
N VAL A 303 8.78 18.42 -2.54
CA VAL A 303 9.79 17.37 -2.44
C VAL A 303 10.68 17.56 -3.68
N VAL A 304 11.93 17.97 -3.46
CA VAL A 304 12.89 18.18 -4.57
C VAL A 304 13.11 16.84 -5.26
N GLY A 305 12.80 16.81 -6.55
CA GLY A 305 12.64 15.61 -7.39
C GLY A 305 11.79 15.90 -8.64
N GLU A 306 11.02 17.00 -8.61
CA GLU A 306 10.34 17.58 -9.76
C GLU A 306 10.74 19.07 -9.88
N ASP A 307 11.00 19.51 -11.12
CA ASP A 307 11.37 20.87 -11.56
C ASP A 307 12.80 21.36 -11.32
N SER A 308 13.69 20.99 -12.23
CA SER A 308 14.76 21.91 -12.67
C SER A 308 15.19 21.64 -14.11
N SER A 309 14.49 22.25 -15.07
CA SER A 309 15.11 22.71 -16.32
C SER A 309 14.43 23.98 -16.83
N ALA A 310 15.21 25.06 -16.88
CA ALA A 310 15.03 26.29 -17.64
C ALA A 310 13.99 27.33 -17.18
N GLN A 311 14.41 28.21 -16.26
CA GLN A 311 14.39 29.65 -16.56
C GLN A 311 15.75 30.24 -16.15
N SER A 312 16.69 30.21 -17.09
CA SER A 312 17.92 31.00 -17.02
C SER A 312 17.64 32.41 -17.53
N ASN A 313 18.05 33.40 -16.74
CA ASN A 313 18.39 34.78 -17.09
C ASN A 313 18.36 35.14 -18.59
N ALA A 314 17.44 36.03 -18.97
CA ALA A 314 17.62 36.98 -20.06
C ALA A 314 16.62 38.14 -19.90
N ALA A 315 17.07 39.27 -19.33
CA ALA A 315 16.66 40.66 -19.63
C ALA A 315 17.10 41.63 -18.51
N GLN A 316 18.41 41.82 -18.37
CA GLN A 316 18.97 43.06 -17.83
C GLN A 316 20.07 43.49 -18.79
N GLY A 317 19.83 44.60 -19.52
CA GLY A 317 20.81 45.25 -20.40
C GLY A 317 20.25 45.57 -21.78
N LEU A 318 20.20 46.87 -22.11
CA LEU A 318 19.62 47.56 -23.30
C LEU A 318 18.13 47.91 -23.09
N ALA A 319 17.70 49.16 -22.88
CA ALA A 319 18.23 50.43 -23.36
C ALA A 319 17.97 51.59 -22.36
N MET A 320 18.99 52.41 -22.15
CA MET A 320 18.84 53.84 -21.84
C MET A 320 18.61 54.62 -23.15
N LEU A 321 18.08 55.84 -23.02
CA LEU A 321 17.63 56.82 -24.03
C LEU A 321 16.12 56.65 -24.30
N GLN A 322 15.21 57.57 -23.99
CA GLN A 322 15.27 59.03 -24.00
C GLN A 322 14.37 59.67 -22.92
N GLN A 323 14.68 60.94 -22.64
CA GLN A 323 14.07 61.85 -21.67
C GLN A 323 12.69 62.39 -22.10
N ASN A 324 12.00 62.95 -21.08
CA ASN A 324 11.19 64.19 -21.06
C ASN A 324 9.65 64.10 -20.88
N SER A 325 9.18 65.06 -20.05
CA SER A 325 7.84 65.67 -19.89
C SER A 325 6.71 64.77 -19.39
N SER A 326 6.24 64.91 -18.14
CA SER A 326 5.40 65.97 -17.52
C SER A 326 3.89 65.78 -17.72
N THR A 327 3.16 66.04 -16.63
CA THR A 327 1.74 66.40 -16.49
C THR A 327 0.63 65.31 -16.61
N ALA A 328 -0.01 65.11 -15.44
CA ALA A 328 -1.44 65.33 -15.17
C ALA A 328 -2.48 64.19 -15.29
N LEU A 329 -3.22 64.08 -14.18
CA LEU A 329 -4.66 63.84 -14.00
C LEU A 329 -5.25 62.42 -14.09
N ASP A 330 -5.71 62.02 -12.90
CA ASP A 330 -7.04 61.45 -12.58
C ASP A 330 -7.45 60.02 -12.94
N ALA A 331 -7.63 59.27 -11.84
CA ALA A 331 -8.85 58.60 -11.44
C ALA A 331 -9.23 57.26 -12.09
N LEU A 332 -9.22 56.18 -11.29
CA LEU A 332 -10.41 55.47 -10.77
C LEU A 332 -10.07 54.02 -10.34
N ILE A 333 -10.18 53.78 -9.03
CA ILE A 333 -10.84 52.64 -8.34
C ILE A 333 -10.50 51.19 -8.78
N SER A 334 -9.61 50.54 -7.99
CA SER A 334 -9.74 49.29 -7.17
C SER A 334 -10.57 48.05 -7.64
N PRO A 335 -10.44 46.86 -6.98
CA PRO A 335 -9.28 46.20 -6.32
C PRO A 335 -9.22 44.65 -6.57
N ASN A 336 -8.18 43.96 -6.09
CA ASN A 336 -8.34 42.64 -5.42
C ASN A 336 -7.04 42.18 -4.72
N THR A 337 -7.03 42.28 -3.39
CA THR A 337 -6.14 41.55 -2.48
C THR A 337 -7.00 40.91 -1.38
N GLY A 338 -6.67 39.69 -0.99
CA GLY A 338 -7.34 38.96 0.11
C GLY A 338 -6.31 38.20 0.93
N ALA A 339 -5.76 38.87 1.94
CA ALA A 339 -4.93 38.30 3.00
C ALA A 339 -5.80 38.00 4.23
N ASN A 340 -5.46 36.93 4.96
CA ASN A 340 -6.12 36.53 6.22
C ASN A 340 -5.92 37.58 7.34
N PRO A 341 -6.96 37.98 8.09
CA PRO A 341 -6.84 39.00 9.13
C PRO A 341 -6.62 38.43 10.54
N GLY A 342 -5.98 39.25 11.37
CA GLY A 342 -5.91 39.15 12.83
C GLY A 342 -6.89 40.11 13.53
N SER A 343 -7.06 39.89 14.83
CA SER A 343 -8.07 40.39 15.78
C SER A 343 -8.09 41.89 16.11
N SER A 344 -9.30 42.46 16.36
CA SER A 344 -9.62 43.36 17.50
C SER A 344 -11.15 43.68 17.58
N LEU A 345 -11.57 44.13 18.76
CA LEU A 345 -12.89 44.21 19.42
C LEU A 345 -13.91 45.29 18.91
N SER A 346 -15.19 44.88 18.95
CA SER A 346 -16.35 45.52 19.63
C SER A 346 -17.41 46.40 18.92
N PHE A 347 -18.66 46.04 19.27
CA PHE A 347 -19.93 46.77 19.46
C PHE A 347 -20.94 47.13 18.33
N MET A 348 -22.16 46.61 18.59
CA MET A 348 -23.54 47.08 18.33
C MET A 348 -24.27 46.85 16.99
N ARG A 349 -25.27 45.95 17.10
CA ARG A 349 -26.70 46.05 16.68
C ARG A 349 -27.04 46.76 15.36
N ALA A 350 -27.70 46.03 14.46
CA ALA A 350 -29.14 46.18 14.19
C ALA A 350 -29.62 45.12 13.19
N SER A 351 -30.77 44.53 13.50
CA SER A 351 -31.63 43.73 12.62
C SER A 351 -32.07 44.52 11.39
N THR A 352 -32.36 43.88 10.25
CA THR A 352 -33.68 43.92 9.55
C THR A 352 -33.68 42.99 8.32
N LEU A 353 -34.86 42.40 8.15
CA LEU A 353 -35.47 41.47 7.21
C LEU A 353 -35.50 41.84 5.70
N ILE A 354 -35.64 40.76 4.90
CA ILE A 354 -36.48 40.56 3.67
C ILE A 354 -36.16 41.44 2.43
N THR A 355 -35.82 40.85 1.28
CA THR A 355 -36.75 40.47 0.17
C THR A 355 -35.98 40.13 -1.13
N VAL A 356 -36.43 39.06 -1.78
CA VAL A 356 -36.16 38.68 -3.17
C VAL A 356 -36.90 39.63 -4.12
N PRO A 357 -36.41 39.84 -5.35
CA PRO A 357 -37.35 39.72 -6.46
C PRO A 357 -36.81 38.90 -7.64
N SER A 358 -37.70 38.06 -8.12
CA SER A 358 -37.81 37.43 -9.43
C SER A 358 -38.28 38.48 -10.48
N LEU A 359 -38.08 38.41 -11.79
CA LEU A 359 -38.65 37.47 -12.78
C LEU A 359 -38.30 37.95 -14.22
N HIS A 360 -38.31 37.00 -15.16
CA HIS A 360 -38.72 37.11 -16.59
C HIS A 360 -37.80 37.84 -17.59
N MET A 361 -37.66 37.48 -18.89
CA MET A 361 -38.40 36.66 -19.89
C MET A 361 -37.41 36.29 -21.03
N SER A 362 -37.35 35.04 -21.49
CA SER A 362 -38.03 34.42 -22.66
C SER A 362 -37.31 34.56 -24.03
N SER A 363 -37.13 33.42 -24.71
CA SER A 363 -37.40 33.25 -26.14
C SER A 363 -37.50 31.77 -26.52
N THR A 364 -38.44 31.48 -27.41
CA THR A 364 -39.00 30.17 -27.77
C THR A 364 -38.61 29.71 -29.18
N VAL A 365 -38.21 28.44 -29.28
CA VAL A 365 -38.57 27.36 -30.25
C VAL A 365 -38.39 27.54 -31.76
N SER A 366 -37.68 26.56 -32.36
CA SER A 366 -38.07 25.90 -33.62
C SER A 366 -37.57 24.44 -33.65
N THR A 367 -38.43 23.52 -34.06
CA THR A 367 -38.35 22.06 -33.97
C THR A 367 -37.87 21.39 -35.27
N SER A 368 -37.14 20.26 -35.18
CA SER A 368 -37.49 19.04 -35.92
C SER A 368 -36.82 17.78 -35.34
N ARG A 369 -37.49 16.65 -35.55
CA ARG A 369 -37.46 15.36 -34.85
C ARG A 369 -36.21 14.49 -35.07
N GLY A 370 -35.86 13.67 -34.07
CA GLY A 370 -35.05 12.45 -34.25
C GLY A 370 -34.61 11.73 -32.96
N LEU A 371 -35.48 10.88 -32.42
CA LEU A 371 -35.21 9.62 -31.67
C LEU A 371 -34.28 9.60 -30.42
N LEU A 372 -34.93 9.57 -29.24
CA LEU A 372 -34.77 8.76 -28.01
C LEU A 372 -33.42 8.67 -27.21
N PRO A 373 -33.46 8.58 -25.85
CA PRO A 373 -32.34 8.88 -24.94
C PRO A 373 -31.61 7.63 -24.35
N PRO A 374 -30.44 7.81 -23.67
CA PRO A 374 -29.81 6.75 -22.89
C PRO A 374 -30.21 6.75 -21.39
N ALA A 375 -30.39 5.52 -20.87
CA ALA A 375 -30.34 5.05 -19.48
C ALA A 375 -31.15 5.79 -18.40
N ARG A 376 -32.29 5.19 -18.03
CA ARG A 376 -33.06 5.50 -16.81
C ARG A 376 -32.30 5.02 -15.56
N ILE A 377 -32.11 5.92 -14.60
CA ILE A 377 -31.89 5.59 -13.19
C ILE A 377 -33.28 5.30 -12.62
N GLY A 378 -33.52 4.04 -12.23
CA GLY A 378 -34.76 3.64 -11.58
C GLY A 378 -34.63 3.70 -10.07
N THR A 379 -35.43 4.56 -9.43
CA THR A 379 -35.82 4.42 -8.03
C THR A 379 -36.78 3.24 -7.91
N CYS A 380 -36.65 2.48 -6.82
CA CYS A 380 -37.37 1.23 -6.58
C CYS A 380 -38.88 1.48 -6.38
N GLU A 381 -39.69 1.02 -7.33
CA GLU A 381 -41.10 0.67 -7.09
C GLU A 381 -41.26 -0.84 -7.30
N THR A 382 -41.82 -1.50 -6.30
CA THR A 382 -42.06 -2.95 -6.22
C THR A 382 -43.29 -3.37 -7.02
N PRO A 383 -43.22 -4.48 -7.77
CA PRO A 383 -44.40 -5.31 -8.01
C PRO A 383 -44.24 -6.70 -7.34
N ASN A 384 -45.19 -7.00 -6.45
CA ASN A 384 -45.63 -8.32 -5.96
C ASN A 384 -44.60 -9.35 -5.48
N ALA A 385 -44.43 -9.33 -4.15
CA ALA A 385 -44.35 -10.45 -3.20
C ALA A 385 -44.04 -11.88 -3.73
N GLY A 386 -42.81 -12.32 -3.45
CA GLY A 386 -42.33 -13.69 -3.27
C GLY A 386 -40.96 -13.62 -2.58
N PRO A 387 -40.62 -14.46 -1.59
CA PRO A 387 -39.76 -14.04 -0.49
C PRO A 387 -38.27 -13.91 -0.87
N SER A 388 -37.71 -12.75 -0.51
CA SER A 388 -36.34 -12.52 -0.01
C SER A 388 -35.29 -13.61 -0.28
N GLY A 389 -34.45 -13.40 -1.29
CA GLY A 389 -33.14 -14.04 -1.40
C GLY A 389 -32.16 -13.48 -0.37
N SER A 390 -32.36 -13.82 0.90
CA SER A 390 -31.32 -13.74 1.93
C SER A 390 -30.33 -14.88 1.69
N PHE A 391 -29.03 -14.60 1.65
CA PHE A 391 -28.01 -15.65 1.75
C PHE A 391 -27.88 -16.06 3.21
N SER A 392 -28.87 -16.78 3.72
CA SER A 392 -28.78 -17.44 5.02
C SER A 392 -28.05 -18.77 4.86
N GLN A 393 -27.13 -19.05 5.79
CA GLN A 393 -26.53 -20.37 5.98
C GLN A 393 -27.55 -21.29 6.65
N PRO A 394 -27.75 -22.51 6.12
CA PRO A 394 -27.95 -23.68 6.97
C PRO A 394 -26.86 -24.72 6.72
N GLU A 395 -26.39 -25.36 7.79
CA GLU A 395 -25.64 -26.61 7.72
C GLU A 395 -26.49 -27.66 7.00
N LEU A 396 -26.04 -28.15 5.84
CA LEU A 396 -26.67 -29.28 5.14
C LEU A 396 -25.61 -30.14 4.44
N GLU A 397 -25.69 -31.44 4.72
CA GLU A 397 -24.94 -32.53 4.08
C GLU A 397 -25.24 -32.58 2.57
N PHE A 398 -24.20 -32.66 1.74
CA PHE A 398 -24.33 -32.78 0.28
C PHE A 398 -23.91 -34.18 -0.20
N ASN A 399 -24.70 -34.74 -1.10
CA ASN A 399 -24.31 -35.87 -1.95
C ASN A 399 -23.17 -35.44 -2.89
N ASP A 400 -22.10 -36.22 -2.90
CA ASP A 400 -20.74 -35.88 -3.37
C ASP A 400 -20.52 -36.12 -4.88
N THR A 401 -21.51 -35.85 -5.74
CA THR A 401 -21.41 -36.22 -7.18
C THR A 401 -21.63 -35.08 -8.17
N ASP A 402 -21.55 -33.82 -7.76
CA ASP A 402 -21.61 -32.67 -8.68
C ASP A 402 -20.31 -31.84 -8.57
N ASP A 403 -19.37 -32.12 -9.49
CA ASP A 403 -18.03 -31.56 -9.49
C ASP A 403 -18.07 -30.01 -9.58
N THR A 404 -17.52 -29.34 -8.57
CA THR A 404 -17.38 -27.87 -8.58
C THR A 404 -16.29 -27.46 -9.57
N GLU A 405 -16.67 -26.75 -10.63
CA GLU A 405 -15.76 -26.32 -11.70
C GLU A 405 -15.15 -24.94 -11.40
N LEU A 406 -13.85 -24.78 -11.68
CA LEU A 406 -13.14 -23.50 -11.59
C LEU A 406 -13.35 -22.66 -12.85
N LEU A 407 -13.94 -21.49 -12.72
CA LEU A 407 -14.22 -20.58 -13.84
C LEU A 407 -13.15 -19.51 -14.02
N SER A 408 -12.52 -19.07 -12.92
CA SER A 408 -11.43 -18.09 -12.97
C SER A 408 -10.59 -18.07 -11.70
N VAL A 409 -9.38 -17.52 -11.82
CA VAL A 409 -8.54 -17.12 -10.69
C VAL A 409 -8.07 -15.68 -10.88
N SER A 410 -8.05 -14.89 -9.81
CA SER A 410 -7.61 -13.49 -9.84
C SER A 410 -6.80 -13.15 -8.60
N TRP A 411 -5.74 -12.38 -8.79
CA TRP A 411 -4.98 -11.84 -7.68
C TRP A 411 -5.70 -10.66 -7.04
N ASN A 412 -5.55 -10.52 -5.73
CA ASN A 412 -5.76 -9.24 -5.09
C ASN A 412 -4.60 -8.27 -5.44
N GLN A 413 -4.77 -7.01 -5.10
CA GLN A 413 -3.92 -5.90 -5.54
C GLN A 413 -2.48 -6.00 -5.02
N ASP A 414 -2.26 -6.65 -3.88
CA ASP A 414 -0.92 -6.85 -3.29
C ASP A 414 -0.37 -8.27 -3.45
N TYR A 415 -1.05 -9.11 -4.24
CA TYR A 415 -0.73 -10.53 -4.48
C TYR A 415 -0.72 -11.43 -3.23
N GLY A 416 -1.15 -10.91 -2.09
CA GLY A 416 -1.20 -11.65 -0.82
C GLY A 416 -2.35 -12.66 -0.75
N CYS A 417 -3.37 -12.49 -1.58
CA CYS A 417 -4.53 -13.38 -1.69
C CYS A 417 -4.92 -13.57 -3.15
N PHE A 418 -5.67 -14.64 -3.43
CA PHE A 418 -6.35 -14.80 -4.71
C PHE A 418 -7.80 -15.23 -4.52
N ALA A 419 -8.67 -14.81 -5.44
CA ALA A 419 -10.03 -15.30 -5.57
C ALA A 419 -10.08 -16.41 -6.63
N ALA A 420 -10.94 -17.39 -6.38
CA ALA A 420 -11.31 -18.44 -7.30
C ALA A 420 -12.82 -18.35 -7.55
N GLY A 421 -13.22 -17.95 -8.75
CA GLY A 421 -14.62 -18.00 -9.19
C GLY A 421 -14.99 -19.41 -9.61
N THR A 422 -16.12 -19.95 -9.15
CA THR A 422 -16.52 -21.34 -9.41
C THR A 422 -17.91 -21.40 -10.05
N SER A 423 -18.27 -22.54 -10.62
CA SER A 423 -19.62 -22.80 -11.16
C SER A 423 -20.72 -22.71 -10.11
N ARG A 424 -20.36 -22.78 -8.82
CA ARG A 424 -21.26 -22.76 -7.66
C ARG A 424 -20.94 -21.64 -6.66
N GLY A 425 -20.38 -20.52 -7.10
CA GLY A 425 -20.07 -19.39 -6.23
C GLY A 425 -18.61 -18.99 -6.31
N PHE A 426 -17.91 -18.87 -5.19
CA PHE A 426 -16.50 -18.46 -5.18
C PHE A 426 -15.77 -18.83 -3.88
N ARG A 427 -14.44 -18.85 -3.93
CA ARG A 427 -13.54 -19.11 -2.80
C ARG A 427 -12.39 -18.11 -2.78
N ILE A 428 -11.88 -17.78 -1.60
CA ILE A 428 -10.78 -16.85 -1.37
C ILE A 428 -9.68 -17.55 -0.59
N TYR A 429 -8.44 -17.39 -1.04
CA TYR A 429 -7.27 -18.02 -0.45
C TYR A 429 -6.21 -16.99 -0.10
N ASN A 430 -5.59 -17.14 1.06
CA ASN A 430 -4.36 -16.46 1.44
C ASN A 430 -3.16 -17.22 0.87
N CYS A 431 -2.16 -16.47 0.41
CA CYS A 431 -0.98 -17.04 -0.22
C CYS A 431 0.14 -17.38 0.75
N ASP A 432 0.17 -16.85 1.98
CA ASP A 432 1.23 -17.14 2.96
C ASP A 432 0.76 -16.91 4.42
N PRO A 433 0.59 -17.98 5.23
CA PRO A 433 0.60 -19.38 4.79
C PRO A 433 -0.55 -19.67 3.83
N PHE A 434 -0.41 -20.66 2.95
CA PHE A 434 -1.49 -21.08 2.07
C PHE A 434 -2.69 -21.54 2.90
N LYS A 435 -3.85 -20.88 2.74
CA LYS A 435 -5.06 -21.21 3.47
C LYS A 435 -6.30 -20.65 2.76
N GLU A 436 -7.36 -21.46 2.66
CA GLU A 436 -8.69 -20.93 2.31
C GLU A 436 -9.16 -20.03 3.45
N THR A 437 -9.34 -18.74 3.17
CA THR A 437 -9.82 -17.79 4.18
C THR A 437 -11.33 -17.77 4.23
N PHE A 438 -11.98 -18.02 3.09
CA PHE A 438 -13.39 -17.76 2.94
C PHE A 438 -13.98 -18.43 1.68
N ARG A 439 -15.22 -18.92 1.75
CA ARG A 439 -15.98 -19.46 0.60
C ARG A 439 -17.46 -19.11 0.65
N ARG A 440 -18.08 -19.03 -0.52
CA ARG A 440 -19.53 -18.97 -0.73
C ARG A 440 -19.94 -20.00 -1.77
N ASP A 441 -20.71 -20.98 -1.32
CA ASP A 441 -21.35 -21.95 -2.19
C ASP A 441 -22.81 -21.57 -2.44
N LEU A 442 -23.22 -21.67 -3.69
CA LEU A 442 -24.54 -21.36 -4.19
C LEU A 442 -25.23 -22.64 -4.65
N LYS A 443 -26.56 -22.66 -4.51
CA LYS A 443 -27.40 -23.78 -4.98
C LYS A 443 -27.41 -23.86 -6.51
N SER A 444 -27.40 -22.72 -7.18
CA SER A 444 -27.29 -22.61 -8.63
C SER A 444 -26.62 -21.28 -9.01
N GLY A 445 -25.83 -21.31 -10.08
CA GLY A 445 -25.08 -20.15 -10.55
C GLY A 445 -23.74 -19.94 -9.84
N GLY A 446 -22.86 -19.25 -10.54
CA GLY A 446 -21.48 -19.04 -10.12
C GLY A 446 -20.88 -17.82 -10.78
N PHE A 447 -19.69 -17.43 -10.32
CA PHE A 447 -19.06 -16.19 -10.73
C PHE A 447 -17.83 -16.46 -11.58
N LYS A 448 -17.82 -15.88 -12.78
CA LYS A 448 -16.66 -15.90 -13.68
C LYS A 448 -15.68 -14.79 -13.37
N ILE A 449 -16.13 -13.65 -12.86
CA ILE A 449 -15.24 -12.59 -12.36
C ILE A 449 -15.52 -12.42 -10.88
N VAL A 450 -14.47 -12.62 -10.09
CA VAL A 450 -14.44 -12.33 -8.66
C VAL A 450 -13.21 -11.47 -8.44
N GLU A 451 -13.39 -10.16 -8.27
CA GLU A 451 -12.30 -9.22 -8.01
C GLU A 451 -12.46 -8.69 -6.58
N MET A 452 -11.51 -8.96 -5.71
CA MET A 452 -11.55 -8.46 -4.34
C MET A 452 -10.92 -7.08 -4.21
N LEU A 453 -11.39 -6.30 -3.25
CA LEU A 453 -10.74 -5.05 -2.85
C LEU A 453 -9.75 -5.33 -1.70
N PHE A 454 -8.47 -5.47 -2.04
CA PHE A 454 -7.36 -5.82 -1.14
C PHE A 454 -7.68 -7.09 -0.33
N ARG A 455 -7.61 -7.02 1.00
CA ARG A 455 -8.01 -8.10 1.91
C ARG A 455 -9.32 -7.75 2.64
N CYS A 456 -10.17 -6.92 2.02
CA CYS A 456 -11.45 -6.52 2.57
C CYS A 456 -12.56 -7.48 2.11
N ASN A 457 -13.72 -7.40 2.75
CA ASN A 457 -14.91 -8.20 2.43
C ASN A 457 -15.71 -7.64 1.24
N ILE A 458 -15.14 -6.71 0.48
CA ILE A 458 -15.81 -6.09 -0.66
C ILE A 458 -15.30 -6.74 -1.95
N LEU A 459 -16.25 -7.25 -2.74
CA LEU A 459 -16.00 -7.99 -3.96
C LEU A 459 -16.77 -7.38 -5.12
N ALA A 460 -16.20 -7.40 -6.32
CA ALA A 460 -16.95 -7.24 -7.55
C ALA A 460 -17.18 -8.61 -8.18
N LEU A 461 -18.45 -8.92 -8.41
CA LEU A 461 -18.92 -10.21 -8.89
C LEU A 461 -19.60 -10.06 -10.27
N VAL A 462 -19.24 -10.92 -11.21
CA VAL A 462 -19.91 -11.06 -12.52
C VAL A 462 -20.19 -12.53 -12.76
N GLY A 463 -21.43 -12.86 -13.11
CA GLY A 463 -21.85 -14.23 -13.31
C GLY A 463 -21.24 -14.88 -14.55
N GLY A 464 -21.16 -16.22 -14.53
CA GLY A 464 -20.46 -16.98 -15.57
C GLY A 464 -21.25 -17.36 -16.81
N GLY A 465 -22.59 -17.31 -16.77
CA GLY A 465 -23.44 -17.81 -17.86
C GLY A 465 -24.61 -16.89 -18.21
N ALA A 466 -24.95 -16.80 -19.49
CA ALA A 466 -26.01 -15.93 -20.02
C ALA A 466 -27.41 -16.23 -19.46
N ASN A 467 -27.65 -17.47 -18.98
CA ASN A 467 -28.93 -17.94 -18.42
C ASN A 467 -28.87 -18.17 -16.90
N SER A 468 -27.89 -17.57 -16.21
CA SER A 468 -27.75 -17.68 -14.75
C SER A 468 -28.56 -16.59 -14.03
N GLN A 469 -28.90 -16.85 -12.76
CA GLN A 469 -29.37 -15.82 -11.81
C GLN A 469 -28.46 -14.57 -11.79
N TYR A 470 -27.17 -14.75 -12.12
CA TYR A 470 -26.19 -13.67 -12.25
C TYR A 470 -25.76 -13.54 -13.71
N PRO A 471 -26.18 -12.50 -14.44
CA PRO A 471 -25.87 -12.39 -15.86
C PRO A 471 -24.45 -11.80 -16.10
N PRO A 472 -23.79 -12.16 -17.22
CA PRO A 472 -22.39 -11.79 -17.50
C PRO A 472 -22.19 -10.32 -17.89
N ASN A 473 -23.27 -9.59 -18.14
CA ASN A 473 -23.27 -8.16 -18.44
C ASN A 473 -23.58 -7.28 -17.22
N LYS A 474 -23.63 -7.86 -16.02
CA LYS A 474 -23.93 -7.15 -14.77
C LYS A 474 -22.79 -7.31 -13.78
N VAL A 475 -22.34 -6.20 -13.22
CA VAL A 475 -21.37 -6.17 -12.10
C VAL A 475 -22.14 -5.94 -10.82
N MET A 476 -21.96 -6.81 -9.84
CA MET A 476 -22.46 -6.66 -8.49
C MET A 476 -21.31 -6.29 -7.56
N ILE A 477 -21.42 -5.17 -6.85
CA ILE A 477 -20.51 -4.82 -5.76
C ILE A 477 -21.11 -5.39 -4.48
N TRP A 478 -20.43 -6.35 -3.89
CA TRP A 478 -20.93 -7.16 -2.79
C TRP A 478 -20.11 -6.88 -1.52
N ASP A 479 -20.79 -6.56 -0.42
CA ASP A 479 -20.19 -6.60 0.92
C ASP A 479 -20.56 -7.94 1.54
N ASP A 480 -19.58 -8.83 1.61
CA ASP A 480 -19.81 -10.17 2.11
C ASP A 480 -20.04 -10.23 3.62
N HIS A 481 -19.37 -9.36 4.37
CA HIS A 481 -19.53 -9.29 5.82
C HIS A 481 -20.93 -8.79 6.21
N GLN A 482 -21.51 -7.91 5.41
CA GLN A 482 -22.90 -7.47 5.58
C GLN A 482 -23.90 -8.36 4.83
N SER A 483 -23.40 -9.33 4.05
CA SER A 483 -24.20 -10.18 3.16
C SER A 483 -25.19 -9.36 2.32
N ARG A 484 -24.72 -8.24 1.76
CA ARG A 484 -25.56 -7.34 0.96
C ARG A 484 -24.87 -6.82 -0.29
N CYS A 485 -25.69 -6.54 -1.29
CA CYS A 485 -25.27 -5.79 -2.46
C CYS A 485 -25.14 -4.30 -2.11
N ILE A 486 -23.97 -3.71 -2.35
CA ILE A 486 -23.71 -2.28 -2.23
C ILE A 486 -24.28 -1.55 -3.45
N GLY A 487 -24.12 -2.13 -4.64
CA GLY A 487 -24.58 -1.54 -5.89
C GLY A 487 -24.42 -2.46 -7.07
N GLU A 488 -25.14 -2.17 -8.14
CA GLU A 488 -25.14 -2.96 -9.37
C GLU A 488 -24.97 -2.08 -10.60
N PHE A 489 -24.20 -2.57 -11.56
CA PHE A 489 -24.00 -1.92 -12.85
C PHE A 489 -24.42 -2.87 -13.96
N ALA A 490 -25.32 -2.43 -14.85
CA ALA A 490 -25.77 -3.22 -15.98
C ALA A 490 -25.27 -2.60 -17.30
N PHE A 491 -24.73 -3.46 -18.17
CA PHE A 491 -24.16 -3.06 -19.45
C PHE A 491 -24.88 -3.74 -20.61
N ARG A 492 -24.77 -3.16 -21.81
CA ARG A 492 -25.36 -3.72 -23.03
C ARG A 492 -24.56 -4.89 -23.61
N SER A 493 -23.32 -5.07 -23.16
CA SER A 493 -22.42 -6.15 -23.56
C SER A 493 -21.83 -6.83 -22.34
N GLU A 494 -21.26 -8.02 -22.53
CA GLU A 494 -20.56 -8.74 -21.48
C GLU A 494 -19.43 -7.92 -20.84
N VAL A 495 -19.30 -8.07 -19.54
CA VAL A 495 -18.18 -7.53 -18.78
C VAL A 495 -16.98 -8.46 -18.96
N ARG A 496 -15.87 -7.91 -19.44
CA ARG A 496 -14.63 -8.65 -19.70
C ARG A 496 -13.72 -8.68 -18.48
N ALA A 497 -13.68 -7.60 -17.70
CA ALA A 497 -12.96 -7.53 -16.44
C ALA A 497 -13.54 -6.46 -15.52
N VAL A 498 -13.29 -6.59 -14.22
CA VAL A 498 -13.51 -5.53 -13.23
C VAL A 498 -12.22 -5.33 -12.46
N LYS A 499 -11.84 -4.07 -12.22
CA LYS A 499 -10.69 -3.71 -11.40
C LYS A 499 -11.11 -2.76 -10.29
N LEU A 500 -10.70 -3.08 -9.07
CA LEU A 500 -11.04 -2.32 -7.88
C LEU A 500 -9.82 -1.57 -7.32
N ARG A 501 -10.09 -0.35 -6.86
CA ARG A 501 -9.22 0.51 -6.07
C ARG A 501 -10.05 1.06 -4.92
N ARG A 502 -9.39 1.55 -3.85
CA ARG A 502 -10.07 2.08 -2.66
C ARG A 502 -11.13 3.15 -2.97
N ASP A 503 -10.92 3.93 -4.03
CA ASP A 503 -11.75 5.06 -4.41
C ASP A 503 -12.32 4.94 -5.84
N ARG A 504 -12.06 3.85 -6.56
CA ARG A 504 -12.51 3.67 -7.96
C ARG A 504 -12.98 2.25 -8.24
N ILE A 505 -14.01 2.14 -9.08
CA ILE A 505 -14.46 0.89 -9.71
C ILE A 505 -14.25 1.03 -11.21
N VAL A 506 -13.50 0.12 -11.81
CA VAL A 506 -13.23 0.13 -13.25
C VAL A 506 -13.85 -1.09 -13.88
N VAL A 507 -14.78 -0.88 -14.81
CA VAL A 507 -15.46 -1.95 -15.55
C VAL A 507 -14.99 -1.94 -17.00
N VAL A 508 -14.50 -3.08 -17.46
CA VAL A 508 -13.94 -3.25 -18.81
C VAL A 508 -14.93 -4.05 -19.65
N LEU A 509 -15.40 -3.44 -20.73
CA LEU A 509 -16.11 -4.10 -21.82
C LEU A 509 -15.16 -4.30 -23.00
N GLU A 510 -15.65 -4.87 -24.09
CA GLU A 510 -14.81 -5.19 -25.25
C GLU A 510 -14.22 -3.95 -25.95
N HIS A 511 -14.94 -2.83 -26.00
CA HIS A 511 -14.47 -1.61 -26.69
C HIS A 511 -14.48 -0.37 -25.81
N LYS A 512 -14.88 -0.51 -24.53
CA LYS A 512 -15.08 0.60 -23.61
C LYS A 512 -14.66 0.21 -22.19
N ILE A 513 -14.08 1.15 -21.49
CA ILE A 513 -13.78 1.07 -20.06
C ILE A 513 -14.54 2.19 -19.36
N TYR A 514 -15.26 1.83 -18.29
CA TYR A 514 -15.99 2.77 -17.45
C TYR A 514 -15.28 2.89 -16.10
N VAL A 515 -15.01 4.11 -15.66
CA VAL A 515 -14.39 4.41 -14.37
C VAL A 515 -15.43 5.11 -13.51
N TYR A 516 -15.83 4.46 -12.42
CA TYR A 516 -16.77 4.99 -11.44
C TYR A 516 -16.06 5.40 -10.16
N ASN A 517 -16.62 6.37 -9.46
CA ASN A 517 -16.27 6.64 -8.08
C ASN A 517 -16.81 5.53 -7.18
N PHE A 518 -15.99 5.04 -6.24
CA PHE A 518 -16.41 3.93 -5.37
C PHE A 518 -17.49 4.36 -4.37
N MET A 519 -17.40 5.59 -3.84
CA MET A 519 -18.24 6.03 -2.71
C MET A 519 -19.69 6.30 -3.10
N ASP A 520 -19.92 6.97 -4.23
CA ASP A 520 -21.26 7.34 -4.69
C ASP A 520 -21.69 6.64 -5.98
N LEU A 521 -20.85 5.72 -6.48
CA LEU A 521 -21.09 4.92 -7.69
C LEU A 521 -21.28 5.76 -8.97
N LYS A 522 -20.93 7.05 -8.96
CA LYS A 522 -21.07 7.91 -10.14
C LYS A 522 -20.03 7.59 -11.19
N LEU A 523 -20.45 7.62 -12.45
CA LEU A 523 -19.54 7.52 -13.59
C LEU A 523 -18.66 8.77 -13.67
N LEU A 524 -17.34 8.58 -13.69
CA LEU A 524 -16.35 9.65 -13.81
C LEU A 524 -15.78 9.73 -15.23
N HIS A 525 -15.39 8.59 -15.80
CA HIS A 525 -14.74 8.54 -17.11
C HIS A 525 -15.25 7.38 -17.96
N GLN A 526 -15.32 7.60 -19.27
CA GLN A 526 -15.55 6.58 -20.27
C GLN A 526 -14.38 6.62 -21.26
N ILE A 527 -13.64 5.51 -21.36
CA ILE A 527 -12.44 5.38 -22.18
C ILE A 527 -12.76 4.40 -23.31
N GLU A 528 -12.48 4.79 -24.54
CA GLU A 528 -12.58 3.91 -25.70
C GLU A 528 -11.26 3.18 -25.94
N THR A 529 -11.37 1.90 -26.27
CA THR A 529 -10.23 1.03 -26.59
C THR A 529 -10.46 0.37 -27.94
N LEU A 530 -9.39 -0.10 -28.58
CA LEU A 530 -9.52 -1.17 -29.57
C LEU A 530 -10.17 -2.40 -28.92
N ALA A 531 -10.59 -3.38 -29.73
CA ALA A 531 -11.12 -4.65 -29.25
C ALA A 531 -10.23 -5.24 -28.12
N ASN A 532 -10.84 -5.38 -26.95
CA ASN A 532 -10.25 -5.82 -25.69
C ASN A 532 -10.97 -7.09 -25.18
N PRO A 533 -10.93 -8.20 -25.93
CA PRO A 533 -11.67 -9.41 -25.60
C PRO A 533 -11.19 -10.07 -24.29
N ARG A 534 -9.94 -9.81 -23.88
CA ARG A 534 -9.34 -10.30 -22.62
C ARG A 534 -9.57 -9.38 -21.42
N GLY A 535 -10.26 -8.25 -21.60
CA GLY A 535 -10.52 -7.31 -20.50
C GLY A 535 -9.25 -6.69 -19.92
N LEU A 536 -8.22 -6.48 -20.72
CA LEU A 536 -6.93 -5.94 -20.30
C LEU A 536 -7.09 -4.54 -19.71
N CYS A 537 -6.81 -4.42 -18.43
CA CYS A 537 -6.71 -3.17 -17.71
C CYS A 537 -5.94 -3.42 -16.41
N CYS A 538 -5.02 -2.53 -16.04
CA CYS A 538 -4.40 -2.53 -14.72
C CYS A 538 -4.36 -1.12 -14.15
N LEU A 539 -4.36 -1.04 -12.83
CA LEU A 539 -4.43 0.21 -12.07
C LEU A 539 -3.19 0.31 -11.17
N SER A 540 -2.75 1.52 -10.88
CA SER A 540 -1.92 1.77 -9.70
C SER A 540 -2.78 1.77 -8.44
N HIS A 541 -2.15 1.47 -7.31
CA HIS A 541 -2.81 1.29 -6.01
C HIS A 541 -2.23 2.16 -4.90
N HIS A 542 -1.20 2.95 -5.22
CA HIS A 542 -0.67 3.99 -4.35
C HIS A 542 -1.70 5.10 -4.12
N SER A 543 -1.82 5.58 -2.89
CA SER A 543 -2.85 6.55 -2.48
C SER A 543 -2.81 7.86 -3.26
N ASN A 544 -1.62 8.28 -3.70
CA ASN A 544 -1.41 9.59 -4.33
C ASN A 544 -1.41 9.56 -5.85
N ALA A 545 -1.26 8.39 -6.45
CA ALA A 545 -1.14 8.23 -7.89
C ALA A 545 -2.30 7.38 -8.36
N PHE A 546 -3.17 7.92 -9.20
CA PHE A 546 -4.16 7.13 -9.92
C PHE A 546 -3.76 7.05 -11.38
N VAL A 547 -3.12 5.92 -11.71
CA VAL A 547 -2.67 5.57 -13.05
C VAL A 547 -3.48 4.37 -13.52
N LEU A 548 -4.01 4.45 -14.74
CA LEU A 548 -4.71 3.35 -15.41
C LEU A 548 -3.98 3.06 -16.71
N ALA A 549 -3.70 1.79 -16.97
CA ALA A 549 -3.18 1.34 -18.27
C ALA A 549 -4.19 0.39 -18.93
N CYS A 550 -4.42 0.59 -20.23
CA CYS A 550 -5.29 -0.24 -21.04
C CYS A 550 -4.82 -0.27 -22.50
N PRO A 551 -5.31 -1.19 -23.35
CA PRO A 551 -5.07 -1.11 -24.78
C PRO A 551 -5.50 0.26 -25.35
N GLY A 552 -4.68 0.81 -26.26
CA GLY A 552 -4.99 2.03 -26.99
C GLY A 552 -5.98 1.78 -28.15
N LEU A 553 -6.09 2.77 -29.04
CA LEU A 553 -6.95 2.68 -30.23
C LEU A 553 -6.23 2.03 -31.42
N GLN A 554 -4.91 1.87 -31.34
CA GLN A 554 -4.08 1.27 -32.37
C GLN A 554 -3.54 -0.10 -31.95
N ARG A 555 -3.26 -0.96 -32.93
CA ARG A 555 -2.70 -2.29 -32.71
C ARG A 555 -1.37 -2.19 -31.96
N GLY A 556 -1.29 -2.86 -30.81
CA GLY A 556 -0.09 -2.92 -29.98
C GLY A 556 0.26 -1.61 -29.27
N GLN A 557 -0.65 -0.64 -29.27
CA GLN A 557 -0.57 0.57 -28.48
C GLN A 557 -1.16 0.33 -27.08
N VAL A 558 -0.56 0.94 -26.07
CA VAL A 558 -1.11 1.03 -24.71
C VAL A 558 -1.41 2.49 -24.41
N ARG A 559 -2.60 2.76 -23.88
CA ARG A 559 -3.02 4.05 -23.34
C ARG A 559 -2.78 4.05 -21.84
N ILE A 560 -2.16 5.10 -21.33
CA ILE A 560 -1.91 5.35 -19.92
C ILE A 560 -2.63 6.63 -19.53
N GLU A 561 -3.48 6.57 -18.51
CA GLU A 561 -4.15 7.70 -17.91
C GLU A 561 -3.57 7.98 -16.53
N HIS A 562 -2.94 9.15 -16.36
CA HIS A 562 -2.50 9.67 -15.09
C HIS A 562 -3.53 10.68 -14.58
N PHE A 563 -4.57 10.19 -13.91
CA PHE A 563 -5.70 11.03 -13.48
C PHE A 563 -5.29 12.12 -12.48
N GLY A 564 -4.30 11.85 -11.63
CA GLY A 564 -3.76 12.83 -10.68
C GLY A 564 -3.05 14.00 -11.35
N LEU A 565 -2.49 13.78 -12.55
CA LEU A 565 -1.78 14.78 -13.35
C LEU A 565 -2.62 15.29 -14.53
N ASN A 566 -3.83 14.75 -14.70
CA ASN A 566 -4.67 14.96 -15.87
C ASN A 566 -3.90 14.77 -17.20
N MET A 567 -3.07 13.72 -17.26
CA MET A 567 -2.18 13.45 -18.39
C MET A 567 -2.50 12.09 -19.01
N THR A 568 -2.69 12.07 -20.33
CA THR A 568 -2.82 10.84 -21.12
C THR A 568 -1.56 10.59 -21.95
N LYS A 569 -1.03 9.37 -21.90
CA LYS A 569 0.13 8.94 -22.69
C LYS A 569 -0.23 7.73 -23.56
N PHE A 570 0.26 7.72 -24.79
CA PHE A 570 0.15 6.57 -25.68
C PHE A 570 1.54 5.99 -25.95
N ILE A 571 1.70 4.70 -25.69
CA ILE A 571 2.96 3.97 -25.90
C ILE A 571 2.74 2.94 -27.00
N GLN A 572 3.45 3.06 -28.12
CA GLN A 572 3.50 2.02 -29.15
C GLN A 572 4.40 0.88 -28.67
N ALA A 573 3.83 -0.02 -27.87
CA ALA A 573 4.60 -1.04 -27.16
C ALA A 573 5.01 -2.21 -28.06
N HIS A 574 4.15 -2.62 -29.00
CA HIS A 574 4.35 -3.79 -29.86
C HIS A 574 3.74 -3.58 -31.26
N ASP A 575 4.17 -4.36 -32.25
CA ASP A 575 3.56 -4.35 -33.61
C ASP A 575 2.30 -5.24 -33.71
N SER A 576 2.04 -6.00 -32.65
CA SER A 576 0.94 -6.96 -32.53
C SER A 576 0.06 -6.58 -31.36
N GLN A 577 -1.18 -7.09 -31.32
CA GLN A 577 -2.13 -6.76 -30.26
C GLN A 577 -1.53 -7.07 -28.87
N ILE A 578 -1.85 -6.23 -27.89
CA ILE A 578 -1.44 -6.45 -26.50
C ILE A 578 -2.16 -7.69 -25.98
N ALA A 579 -1.41 -8.60 -25.36
CA ALA A 579 -1.94 -9.83 -24.79
C ALA A 579 -1.97 -9.80 -23.27
N CYS A 580 -1.01 -9.12 -22.63
CA CYS A 580 -0.91 -8.99 -21.19
C CYS A 580 -0.21 -7.67 -20.85
N LEU A 581 -0.62 -7.02 -19.76
CA LEU A 581 -0.03 -5.79 -19.24
C LEU A 581 -0.14 -5.75 -17.71
N THR A 582 0.84 -5.16 -17.04
CA THR A 582 0.83 -4.95 -15.59
C THR A 582 1.58 -3.66 -15.23
N LEU A 583 1.14 -2.99 -14.17
CA LEU A 583 1.74 -1.78 -13.63
C LEU A 583 2.42 -2.09 -12.30
N THR A 584 3.43 -1.30 -11.93
CA THR A 584 3.88 -1.20 -10.55
C THR A 584 2.80 -0.54 -9.67
N MET A 585 2.85 -0.79 -8.36
CA MET A 585 1.86 -0.27 -7.40
C MET A 585 1.77 1.27 -7.40
N ASP A 586 2.89 1.95 -7.67
CA ASP A 586 2.97 3.41 -7.85
C ASP A 586 2.51 3.90 -9.23
N GLY A 587 2.41 3.01 -10.22
CA GLY A 587 2.05 3.32 -11.59
C GLY A 587 3.20 3.89 -12.44
N LEU A 588 4.45 3.88 -11.95
CA LEU A 588 5.59 4.46 -12.65
C LEU A 588 6.12 3.58 -13.80
N LEU A 589 5.96 2.26 -13.68
CA LEU A 589 6.47 1.30 -14.65
C LEU A 589 5.36 0.41 -15.19
N LEU A 590 5.46 0.08 -16.48
CA LEU A 590 4.53 -0.77 -17.19
C LEU A 590 5.28 -1.91 -17.89
N ALA A 591 4.94 -3.15 -17.55
CA ALA A 591 5.37 -4.31 -18.31
C ALA A 591 4.26 -4.76 -19.29
N THR A 592 4.65 -5.16 -20.49
CA THR A 592 3.71 -5.56 -21.55
C THR A 592 4.23 -6.74 -22.36
N ALA A 593 3.31 -7.59 -22.82
CA ALA A 593 3.56 -8.58 -23.86
C ALA A 593 2.45 -8.54 -24.91
N SER A 594 2.81 -8.91 -26.14
CA SER A 594 1.87 -9.00 -27.25
C SER A 594 1.39 -10.42 -27.50
N THR A 595 0.48 -10.60 -28.47
CA THR A 595 0.01 -11.91 -28.94
C THR A 595 1.09 -12.74 -29.67
N LYS A 596 2.27 -12.16 -29.94
CA LYS A 596 3.47 -12.93 -30.34
C LYS A 596 4.09 -13.62 -29.12
N GLY A 597 4.04 -12.99 -27.94
CA GLY A 597 4.53 -13.52 -26.66
C GLY A 597 6.01 -13.93 -26.62
N THR A 598 6.83 -13.50 -27.57
CA THR A 598 8.27 -13.77 -27.61
C THR A 598 9.06 -12.79 -26.74
N LEU A 599 8.56 -11.56 -26.62
CA LEU A 599 9.21 -10.45 -25.93
C LEU A 599 8.28 -9.88 -24.85
N ILE A 600 8.88 -9.52 -23.73
CA ILE A 600 8.26 -8.71 -22.69
C ILE A 600 9.03 -7.39 -22.63
N ARG A 601 8.30 -6.28 -22.61
CA ARG A 601 8.88 -4.94 -22.62
C ARG A 601 8.43 -4.15 -21.40
N LEU A 602 9.38 -3.47 -20.79
CA LEU A 602 9.20 -2.61 -19.63
C LEU A 602 9.35 -1.15 -20.07
N PHE A 603 8.41 -0.32 -19.65
CA PHE A 603 8.33 1.09 -20.01
C PHE A 603 8.20 1.98 -18.78
N ASN A 604 8.70 3.20 -18.87
CA ASN A 604 8.34 4.29 -17.97
C ASN A 604 7.00 4.89 -18.43
N THR A 605 6.04 5.05 -17.51
CA THR A 605 4.68 5.49 -17.82
C THR A 605 4.55 7.00 -18.01
N MET A 606 5.51 7.78 -17.53
CA MET A 606 5.53 9.24 -17.63
C MET A 606 6.01 9.70 -19.01
N ASP A 607 7.22 9.29 -19.39
CA ASP A 607 7.82 9.70 -20.67
C ASP A 607 7.50 8.74 -21.83
N GLY A 608 7.07 7.51 -21.52
CA GLY A 608 6.79 6.44 -22.49
C GLY A 608 8.04 5.72 -23.00
N SER A 609 9.21 5.98 -22.41
CA SER A 609 10.47 5.38 -22.84
C SER A 609 10.50 3.88 -22.51
N ARG A 610 11.10 3.09 -23.41
CA ARG A 610 11.30 1.65 -23.19
C ARG A 610 12.60 1.46 -22.40
N LEU A 611 12.46 0.98 -21.18
CA LEU A 611 13.57 0.79 -20.25
C LEU A 611 14.30 -0.53 -20.48
N GLN A 612 13.55 -1.62 -20.67
CA GLN A 612 14.14 -2.95 -20.84
C GLN A 612 13.27 -3.81 -21.77
N GLU A 613 13.92 -4.74 -22.47
CA GLU A 613 13.27 -5.78 -23.26
C GLU A 613 13.90 -7.12 -22.91
N VAL A 614 13.06 -8.07 -22.49
CA VAL A 614 13.47 -9.43 -22.15
C VAL A 614 12.79 -10.43 -23.08
N ARG A 615 13.47 -11.54 -23.36
CA ARG A 615 13.04 -12.57 -24.29
C ARG A 615 12.67 -13.84 -23.54
N ARG A 616 11.38 -14.19 -23.60
CA ARG A 616 10.87 -15.46 -23.06
C ARG A 616 11.27 -16.65 -23.91
N GLY A 617 11.26 -16.51 -25.25
CA GLY A 617 11.70 -17.55 -26.17
C GLY A 617 11.67 -17.11 -27.63
N GLY A 618 12.18 -17.97 -28.52
CA GLY A 618 12.18 -17.74 -29.98
C GLY A 618 10.81 -17.97 -30.63
N ASN A 619 10.04 -18.93 -30.13
CA ASN A 619 8.75 -19.32 -30.69
C ASN A 619 7.60 -18.51 -30.11
N ARG A 620 6.53 -18.33 -30.88
CA ARG A 620 5.29 -17.72 -30.41
C ARG A 620 4.77 -18.45 -29.16
N ALA A 621 4.32 -17.69 -28.17
CA ALA A 621 3.60 -18.22 -27.01
C ALA A 621 2.44 -17.30 -26.65
N GLU A 622 1.44 -17.89 -26.01
CA GLU A 622 0.38 -17.16 -25.36
C GLU A 622 0.82 -16.84 -23.93
N ILE A 623 0.87 -15.56 -23.59
CA ILE A 623 1.25 -15.10 -22.25
C ILE A 623 -0.01 -15.02 -21.40
N TYR A 624 -0.03 -15.77 -20.30
CA TYR A 624 -1.16 -15.78 -19.36
C TYR A 624 -1.02 -14.70 -18.28
N SER A 625 0.18 -14.50 -17.74
CA SER A 625 0.44 -13.54 -16.68
C SER A 625 1.83 -12.94 -16.77
N ILE A 626 1.94 -11.67 -16.37
CA ILE A 626 3.18 -10.96 -16.09
C ILE A 626 3.07 -10.41 -14.67
N ALA A 627 4.08 -10.63 -13.85
CA ALA A 627 4.16 -10.03 -12.52
C ALA A 627 5.50 -9.31 -12.35
N LEU A 628 5.46 -8.17 -11.66
CA LEU A 628 6.64 -7.42 -11.24
C LEU A 628 6.83 -7.63 -9.75
N SER A 629 8.06 -7.90 -9.32
CA SER A 629 8.39 -7.96 -7.91
C SER A 629 8.22 -6.57 -7.26
N PRO A 630 7.83 -6.46 -5.98
CA PRO A 630 7.64 -5.16 -5.32
C PRO A 630 8.87 -4.25 -5.33
N ASN A 631 10.08 -4.82 -5.35
CA ASN A 631 11.35 -4.09 -5.43
C ASN A 631 11.81 -3.84 -6.88
N VAL A 632 11.01 -4.23 -7.88
CA VAL A 632 11.29 -4.10 -9.32
C VAL A 632 12.64 -4.71 -9.73
N GLN A 633 13.13 -5.71 -8.98
CA GLN A 633 14.34 -6.45 -9.37
C GLN A 633 14.03 -7.63 -10.27
N TRP A 634 12.79 -8.10 -10.27
CA TRP A 634 12.39 -9.32 -10.95
C TRP A 634 11.08 -9.15 -11.71
N LEU A 635 11.00 -9.84 -12.84
CA LEU A 635 9.79 -9.99 -13.63
C LEU A 635 9.51 -11.48 -13.82
N ALA A 636 8.29 -11.91 -13.50
CA ALA A 636 7.81 -13.27 -13.76
C ALA A 636 6.87 -13.27 -14.96
N THR A 637 6.92 -14.32 -15.78
CA THR A 637 5.99 -14.51 -16.90
C THR A 637 5.60 -15.96 -17.04
N SER A 638 4.31 -16.25 -17.09
CA SER A 638 3.74 -17.56 -17.41
C SER A 638 3.22 -17.61 -18.85
N SER A 639 3.27 -18.80 -19.46
CA SER A 639 2.79 -18.99 -20.84
C SER A 639 2.25 -20.39 -21.12
N ASP A 640 1.63 -20.56 -22.29
CA ASP A 640 1.17 -21.85 -22.87
C ASP A 640 2.30 -22.86 -23.14
N LYS A 641 3.56 -22.53 -22.83
CA LYS A 641 4.72 -23.41 -22.97
C LYS A 641 5.05 -24.16 -21.68
N GLY A 642 4.05 -24.35 -20.80
CA GLY A 642 4.22 -25.07 -19.53
C GLY A 642 5.39 -24.53 -18.69
N THR A 643 5.64 -23.22 -18.72
CA THR A 643 6.81 -22.63 -18.07
C THR A 643 6.50 -21.28 -17.46
N VAL A 644 7.09 -21.05 -16.28
CA VAL A 644 7.22 -19.72 -15.66
C VAL A 644 8.67 -19.29 -15.74
N HIS A 645 8.92 -18.14 -16.36
CA HIS A 645 10.24 -17.54 -16.48
C HIS A 645 10.40 -16.35 -15.53
N ILE A 646 11.57 -16.25 -14.90
CA ILE A 646 11.99 -15.11 -14.09
C ILE A 646 13.09 -14.37 -14.84
N PHE A 647 12.99 -13.06 -14.89
CA PHE A 647 13.98 -12.16 -15.48
C PHE A 647 14.48 -11.19 -14.43
N SER A 648 15.79 -11.00 -14.39
CA SER A 648 16.46 -9.92 -13.67
C SER A 648 16.16 -8.59 -14.36
N LEU A 649 15.72 -7.59 -13.61
CA LEU A 649 15.45 -6.26 -14.11
C LEU A 649 16.62 -5.35 -13.78
N ARG A 650 17.11 -4.61 -14.78
CA ARG A 650 18.23 -3.66 -14.65
C ARG A 650 17.73 -2.22 -14.55
N VAL A 651 16.48 -2.03 -14.16
CA VAL A 651 15.88 -0.71 -14.05
C VAL A 651 16.31 -0.09 -12.74
N ARG A 652 17.14 0.94 -12.83
CA ARG A 652 17.34 1.87 -11.72
C ARG A 652 16.10 2.78 -11.69
N VAL A 653 15.27 2.63 -10.66
CA VAL A 653 14.32 3.68 -10.32
C VAL A 653 15.19 4.89 -9.97
N VAL A 654 15.11 5.97 -10.74
CA VAL A 654 15.92 7.16 -10.50
C VAL A 654 15.44 7.79 -9.19
N GLY A 655 16.13 7.40 -8.11
CA GLY A 655 16.28 8.12 -6.86
C GLY A 655 17.77 8.05 -6.53
N GLU A 656 18.43 9.21 -6.62
CA GLU A 656 19.78 9.53 -6.12
C GLU A 656 20.82 8.40 -6.07
N ASP A 657 21.44 8.09 -7.21
CA ASP A 657 22.77 7.46 -7.23
C ASP A 657 23.66 8.18 -8.25
N SER A 658 24.22 9.31 -7.85
CA SER A 658 25.32 9.99 -8.56
C SER A 658 26.16 10.80 -7.56
N SER A 659 26.81 10.12 -6.62
CA SER A 659 27.89 10.73 -5.82
C SER A 659 28.84 9.69 -5.22
N ALA A 660 29.40 8.79 -6.05
CA ALA A 660 30.63 8.09 -5.69
C ALA A 660 31.37 7.59 -6.94
N GLN A 661 32.09 8.49 -7.60
CA GLN A 661 33.38 8.22 -8.28
C GLN A 661 33.97 9.54 -8.76
N SER A 662 34.58 10.28 -7.84
CA SER A 662 35.61 11.26 -8.19
C SER A 662 36.97 10.55 -8.16
N ASN A 663 37.75 10.81 -9.22
CA ASN A 663 39.20 10.58 -9.40
C ASN A 663 39.61 9.45 -10.36
N ALA A 664 39.52 9.75 -11.66
CA ALA A 664 40.66 9.57 -12.56
C ALA A 664 40.64 10.73 -13.58
N ALA A 665 41.73 11.49 -13.60
CA ALA A 665 41.89 12.74 -14.35
C ALA A 665 42.31 12.52 -15.81
N GLN A 666 42.15 13.60 -16.59
CA GLN A 666 42.90 14.01 -17.77
C GLN A 666 42.53 13.46 -19.17
N GLY A 667 41.80 14.32 -19.90
CA GLY A 667 42.23 14.84 -21.20
C GLY A 667 41.96 14.01 -22.46
N LEU A 668 40.98 14.42 -23.27
CA LEU A 668 41.18 14.88 -24.67
C LEU A 668 39.83 15.21 -25.34
N ALA A 669 39.94 16.09 -26.33
CA ALA A 669 38.88 16.84 -26.98
C ALA A 669 38.03 16.05 -27.99
N MET A 670 36.82 16.58 -28.23
CA MET A 670 36.05 16.61 -29.49
C MET A 670 36.34 15.51 -30.53
N LEU A 671 35.40 14.57 -30.70
CA LEU A 671 34.98 14.09 -32.02
C LEU A 671 33.53 13.60 -31.99
N GLN A 672 32.80 14.02 -33.00
CA GLN A 672 31.41 13.74 -33.31
C GLN A 672 31.33 12.36 -34.01
N GLN A 673 30.48 11.43 -33.54
CA GLN A 673 29.66 10.47 -34.32
C GLN A 673 29.22 9.22 -33.52
N ASN A 674 27.93 8.89 -33.68
CA ASN A 674 27.26 7.59 -33.68
C ASN A 674 27.49 6.54 -32.55
N SER A 675 26.40 6.34 -31.80
CA SER A 675 25.79 5.05 -31.41
C SER A 675 26.62 4.00 -30.63
N SER A 676 26.09 3.67 -29.45
CA SER A 676 26.04 2.34 -28.78
C SER A 676 27.01 1.94 -27.66
N THR A 677 27.81 2.85 -27.10
CA THR A 677 28.81 2.47 -26.05
C THR A 677 28.58 3.07 -24.65
N ALA A 678 27.46 3.74 -24.37
CA ALA A 678 27.22 4.39 -23.07
C ALA A 678 26.46 3.53 -22.02
N LEU A 679 26.42 2.19 -22.18
CA LEU A 679 25.60 1.29 -21.33
C LEU A 679 26.39 0.49 -20.29
N ASP A 680 27.72 0.59 -20.26
CA ASP A 680 28.56 -0.21 -19.35
C ASP A 680 28.77 0.41 -17.96
N ALA A 681 28.32 1.64 -17.70
CA ALA A 681 28.54 2.34 -16.42
C ALA A 681 27.41 2.21 -15.38
N LEU A 682 26.40 1.36 -15.61
CA LEU A 682 25.18 1.28 -14.78
C LEU A 682 24.95 -0.07 -14.08
N ILE A 683 25.99 -0.89 -13.92
CA ILE A 683 25.89 -2.20 -13.27
C ILE A 683 25.77 -2.02 -11.74
N SER A 684 24.73 -2.61 -11.14
CA SER A 684 24.66 -2.84 -9.69
C SER A 684 25.35 -4.18 -9.40
N PRO A 685 26.38 -4.27 -8.54
CA PRO A 685 27.28 -5.44 -8.51
C PRO A 685 26.74 -6.70 -7.80
N ASN A 686 25.52 -6.71 -7.25
CA ASN A 686 25.10 -7.75 -6.29
C ASN A 686 23.87 -8.60 -6.65
N THR A 687 23.41 -8.62 -7.91
CA THR A 687 22.31 -9.53 -8.35
C THR A 687 22.64 -10.16 -9.70
N GLY A 688 22.37 -11.45 -9.86
CA GLY A 688 22.68 -12.20 -11.07
C GLY A 688 22.12 -11.54 -12.34
N ALA A 689 22.94 -11.50 -13.38
CA ALA A 689 22.57 -10.93 -14.68
C ALA A 689 21.81 -11.96 -15.53
N ASN A 690 20.82 -11.51 -16.29
CA ASN A 690 20.20 -12.36 -17.32
C ASN A 690 21.25 -12.87 -18.31
N PRO A 691 21.17 -14.14 -18.75
CA PRO A 691 22.02 -14.64 -19.83
C PRO A 691 21.82 -13.83 -21.12
N GLY A 692 22.93 -13.39 -21.71
CA GLY A 692 22.94 -12.76 -23.04
C GLY A 692 22.96 -13.81 -24.15
N SER A 693 22.64 -13.40 -25.39
CA SER A 693 22.85 -14.27 -26.54
C SER A 693 24.36 -14.51 -26.74
N SER A 694 24.74 -15.74 -27.12
CA SER A 694 26.12 -16.14 -27.42
C SER A 694 26.73 -15.43 -28.64
N LEU A 695 25.92 -14.69 -29.41
CA LEU A 695 26.32 -13.95 -30.62
C LEU A 695 26.34 -12.43 -30.40
N SER A 696 26.34 -11.99 -29.14
CA SER A 696 26.39 -10.58 -28.75
C SER A 696 27.71 -9.86 -29.12
N PHE A 697 28.77 -10.60 -29.46
CA PHE A 697 30.06 -10.05 -29.90
C PHE A 697 30.02 -9.34 -31.27
N MET A 698 28.93 -9.48 -32.05
CA MET A 698 28.73 -8.79 -33.35
C MET A 698 27.67 -7.67 -33.26
N ARG A 699 27.57 -6.97 -32.12
CA ARG A 699 26.71 -5.77 -31.98
C ARG A 699 27.04 -4.77 -33.09
N GLY A 700 26.10 -4.54 -34.01
CA GLY A 700 26.22 -3.58 -35.12
C GLY A 700 26.02 -4.19 -36.52
N VAL A 701 26.22 -5.50 -36.68
CA VAL A 701 26.14 -6.18 -38.00
C VAL A 701 24.96 -7.15 -38.10
N LEU A 702 24.40 -7.59 -36.95
CA LEU A 702 23.30 -8.56 -36.89
C LEU A 702 21.95 -7.91 -36.54
N PRO A 703 20.81 -8.49 -36.97
CA PRO A 703 19.49 -7.92 -36.67
C PRO A 703 19.21 -7.88 -35.16
N LYS A 704 18.41 -6.89 -34.70
CA LYS A 704 18.12 -6.59 -33.28
C LYS A 704 17.64 -7.79 -32.41
N TYR A 705 17.26 -8.92 -33.01
CA TYR A 705 16.88 -10.11 -32.25
C TYR A 705 18.04 -10.74 -31.45
N PHE A 706 19.29 -10.48 -31.84
CA PHE A 706 20.46 -10.99 -31.13
C PHE A 706 20.83 -10.20 -29.86
N SER A 707 20.18 -9.08 -29.53
CA SER A 707 20.54 -8.27 -28.35
C SER A 707 19.65 -8.45 -27.12
N SER A 708 18.62 -9.32 -27.17
CA SER A 708 17.67 -9.49 -26.05
C SER A 708 18.18 -10.46 -24.97
N GLU A 709 17.84 -10.19 -23.72
CA GLU A 709 18.20 -10.97 -22.54
C GLU A 709 17.26 -12.18 -22.34
N TRP A 710 17.80 -13.34 -21.97
CA TRP A 710 17.04 -14.57 -21.74
C TRP A 710 16.63 -14.72 -20.27
N SER A 711 15.74 -15.66 -19.95
CA SER A 711 15.29 -15.86 -18.56
C SER A 711 16.42 -16.27 -17.62
N PHE A 712 16.45 -15.64 -16.45
CA PHE A 712 17.37 -15.90 -15.36
C PHE A 712 17.04 -17.21 -14.62
N ALA A 713 15.77 -17.44 -14.30
CA ALA A 713 15.31 -18.69 -13.72
C ALA A 713 14.03 -19.21 -14.40
N ARG A 714 13.75 -20.51 -14.29
CA ARG A 714 12.57 -21.14 -14.89
C ARG A 714 11.98 -22.27 -14.04
N PHE A 715 10.68 -22.48 -14.14
CA PHE A 715 9.96 -23.60 -13.53
C PHE A 715 9.04 -24.23 -14.57
N HIS A 716 8.98 -25.55 -14.57
CA HIS A 716 8.14 -26.32 -15.49
C HIS A 716 6.77 -26.62 -14.85
N LEU A 717 5.73 -26.50 -15.66
CA LEU A 717 4.34 -26.68 -15.31
C LEU A 717 3.66 -27.55 -16.40
N PRO A 718 2.50 -28.14 -16.11
CA PRO A 718 1.68 -28.80 -17.14
C PRO A 718 1.37 -27.84 -18.31
N GLU A 719 1.54 -28.29 -19.55
CA GLU A 719 1.37 -27.43 -20.74
C GLU A 719 -0.10 -27.04 -21.01
N ASP A 720 -1.05 -27.92 -20.68
CA ASP A 720 -2.48 -27.74 -21.00
C ASP A 720 -3.26 -26.91 -19.96
N THR A 721 -2.57 -26.20 -19.07
CA THR A 721 -3.21 -25.45 -17.98
C THR A 721 -2.77 -23.98 -17.98
N GLN A 722 -3.73 -23.09 -17.77
CA GLN A 722 -3.44 -21.66 -17.62
C GLN A 722 -2.98 -21.37 -16.19
N PHE A 723 -1.85 -20.68 -16.08
CA PHE A 723 -1.27 -20.30 -14.79
C PHE A 723 -1.10 -18.80 -14.68
N ILE A 724 -1.46 -18.26 -13.52
CA ILE A 724 -1.09 -16.90 -13.12
C ILE A 724 0.03 -16.96 -12.08
N SER A 725 0.95 -16.00 -12.14
CA SER A 725 2.11 -15.95 -11.25
C SER A 725 2.15 -14.63 -10.48
N ALA A 726 2.68 -14.66 -9.26
CA ALA A 726 3.01 -13.48 -8.47
C ALA A 726 4.26 -13.72 -7.62
N PHE A 727 4.91 -12.65 -7.17
CA PHE A 727 6.07 -12.75 -6.27
C PHE A 727 5.62 -12.86 -4.81
N GLY A 728 6.16 -13.84 -4.10
CA GLY A 728 6.04 -13.97 -2.64
C GLY A 728 7.23 -13.34 -1.90
N SER A 729 7.38 -13.64 -0.62
CA SER A 729 8.54 -13.23 0.17
C SER A 729 9.80 -14.04 -0.18
N GLN A 730 10.99 -13.52 0.12
CA GLN A 730 12.26 -14.27 0.09
C GLN A 730 12.59 -14.94 -1.27
N ASN A 731 12.47 -14.21 -2.39
CA ASN A 731 12.73 -14.72 -3.75
C ASN A 731 11.91 -15.96 -4.10
N THR A 732 10.64 -15.95 -3.70
CA THR A 732 9.68 -16.98 -4.08
C THR A 732 8.69 -16.44 -5.11
N VAL A 733 8.13 -17.36 -5.88
CA VAL A 733 7.03 -17.12 -6.81
C VAL A 733 5.90 -18.06 -6.45
N VAL A 734 4.71 -17.48 -6.34
CA VAL A 734 3.45 -18.19 -6.16
C VAL A 734 2.80 -18.34 -7.52
N ILE A 735 2.36 -19.56 -7.84
CA ILE A 735 1.78 -19.91 -9.13
C ILE A 735 0.45 -20.59 -8.88
N VAL A 736 -0.62 -20.11 -9.52
CA VAL A 736 -1.98 -20.65 -9.38
C VAL A 736 -2.50 -21.08 -10.73
N GLY A 737 -2.96 -22.32 -10.82
CA GLY A 737 -3.46 -22.96 -12.04
C GLY A 737 -4.97 -23.05 -12.09
N MET A 738 -5.51 -22.99 -13.32
CA MET A 738 -6.93 -23.24 -13.62
C MET A 738 -7.35 -24.71 -13.43
N ASP A 739 -6.40 -25.61 -13.20
CA ASP A 739 -6.64 -27.01 -12.77
C ASP A 739 -6.84 -27.13 -11.24
N GLY A 740 -6.89 -26.00 -10.52
CA GLY A 740 -7.01 -25.97 -9.06
C GLY A 740 -5.70 -26.24 -8.34
N SER A 741 -4.55 -26.06 -9.00
CA SER A 741 -3.23 -26.22 -8.38
C SER A 741 -2.63 -24.91 -7.87
N PHE A 742 -1.92 -25.00 -6.76
CA PHE A 742 -1.14 -23.93 -6.16
C PHE A 742 0.29 -24.43 -6.00
N TYR A 743 1.27 -23.66 -6.48
CA TYR A 743 2.69 -23.92 -6.27
C TYR A 743 3.34 -22.73 -5.59
N ARG A 744 4.29 -23.01 -4.70
CA ARG A 744 5.29 -22.05 -4.26
C ARG A 744 6.65 -22.54 -4.70
N CYS A 745 7.37 -21.72 -5.46
CA CYS A 745 8.70 -22.04 -5.95
C CYS A 745 9.70 -20.99 -5.45
N SER A 746 10.88 -21.41 -5.02
CA SER A 746 12.01 -20.49 -4.73
C SER A 746 13.02 -20.52 -5.87
N PHE A 747 13.60 -19.37 -6.21
CA PHE A 747 14.69 -19.30 -7.17
C PHE A 747 15.98 -18.77 -6.51
N ASP A 748 17.13 -19.20 -7.01
CA ASP A 748 18.42 -18.66 -6.58
C ASP A 748 18.61 -17.25 -7.18
N PRO A 749 18.69 -16.18 -6.37
CA PRO A 749 18.82 -14.81 -6.86
C PRO A 749 20.22 -14.48 -7.43
N VAL A 750 21.21 -15.36 -7.24
CA VAL A 750 22.59 -15.19 -7.69
C VAL A 750 22.85 -15.98 -8.96
N HIS A 751 22.55 -17.28 -8.95
CA HIS A 751 22.87 -18.18 -10.07
C HIS A 751 21.69 -18.43 -11.02
N GLY A 752 20.46 -18.14 -10.60
CA GLY A 752 19.27 -18.42 -11.39
C GLY A 752 19.07 -19.92 -11.61
N GLY A 753 18.67 -20.32 -12.82
CA GLY A 753 18.50 -21.72 -13.20
C GLY A 753 17.10 -22.29 -12.94
N GLU A 754 17.02 -23.57 -12.60
CA GLU A 754 15.75 -24.23 -12.32
C GLU A 754 15.23 -23.85 -10.91
N MET A 755 13.97 -23.43 -10.83
CA MET A 755 13.35 -23.09 -9.55
C MET A 755 13.02 -24.34 -8.74
N LEU A 756 13.13 -24.25 -7.42
CA LEU A 756 12.81 -25.34 -6.50
C LEU A 756 11.37 -25.21 -5.99
N GLN A 757 10.55 -26.24 -6.20
CA GLN A 757 9.22 -26.34 -5.60
C GLN A 757 9.35 -26.49 -4.08
N ARG A 758 8.69 -25.61 -3.33
CA ARG A 758 8.62 -25.61 -1.86
C ARG A 758 7.28 -26.13 -1.35
N GLU A 759 6.22 -25.82 -2.07
CA GLU A 759 4.85 -26.14 -1.67
C GLU A 759 4.03 -26.47 -2.92
N TYR A 760 3.16 -27.47 -2.81
CA TYR A 760 2.17 -27.83 -3.82
C TYR A 760 0.85 -28.19 -3.14
N VAL A 761 -0.25 -27.59 -3.57
CA VAL A 761 -1.58 -27.85 -3.04
C VAL A 761 -2.59 -27.94 -4.19
N ARG A 762 -3.51 -28.91 -4.13
CA ARG A 762 -4.71 -28.93 -4.97
C ARG A 762 -5.88 -28.36 -4.20
N PHE A 763 -6.21 -27.09 -4.42
CA PHE A 763 -7.10 -26.33 -3.55
C PHE A 763 -8.60 -26.54 -3.82
N LEU A 764 -8.95 -27.21 -4.94
CA LEU A 764 -10.35 -27.54 -5.26
C LEU A 764 -10.73 -29.00 -5.05
N LYS A 765 -9.76 -29.92 -4.95
CA LYS A 765 -10.06 -31.33 -4.67
C LYS A 765 -10.21 -31.51 -3.16
N THR A 766 -11.42 -31.82 -2.71
CA THR A 766 -11.64 -32.44 -1.41
C THR A 766 -10.95 -33.81 -1.45
N GLU A 767 -9.91 -34.00 -0.64
CA GLU A 767 -9.46 -35.37 -0.36
C GLU A 767 -10.63 -36.12 0.27
N SER A 768 -11.08 -37.18 -0.40
CA SER A 768 -11.94 -38.20 0.20
C SER A 768 -11.30 -38.62 1.52
N ARG A 769 -11.94 -38.29 2.65
CA ARG A 769 -11.51 -38.80 3.95
C ARG A 769 -11.41 -40.33 3.84
N PRO A 770 -10.29 -40.96 4.21
CA PRO A 770 -10.28 -42.41 4.35
C PRO A 770 -11.30 -42.77 5.43
N GLY A 771 -12.27 -43.60 5.05
CA GLY A 771 -13.34 -44.09 5.92
C GLY A 771 -12.88 -45.09 6.96
#